data_AF-A0A3D1TG99-F1
#
_entry.id   AF-A0A3D1TG99-F1
#
_cell.length_a   1.000
_cell.length_b   1.000
_cell.length_c   1.000
_cell.angle_alpha   90.00
_cell.angle_beta   90.00
_cell.angle_gamma   90.00
#
_symmetry.space_group_name_H-M   'P 1'
#
loop_
_entity.id
_entity.type
_entity.pdbx_description
1 polymer ?
#
loop_
_entity_poly.entity_id
_entity_poly.type
_entity_poly.pdbx_seq_one_letter_code
_entity_poly.pdbx_strand_id
1 'polypeptide(L)'
;METSPRWFRLRTIASHWLAILVPQLLRAIAIGLLLFLSRTGIATAGLPEGWRYDGTYPTGANLFAVWAAAPDDVFVGGEGGVILRWDGATWQTMPTPTQYDVNAIHGNGPNDVWAVGGYTLHQDIDKHCVILHFDGQQWSEITPPDYMGWTYPLIDVYAVAANDVWAIPDIGTAAVHWNGSQWDFVNIPLSIEGSFHSITGVGPNHIFITGSHGQILHKSGNSWTMERKTESGGFSTNLIQTFWAADIDHAFAGDNYGNLYRRESDGTWTELGFGGGMFGSKPTWALWGQSGSEIFMVSSDGYRFWDGISDAPQEISFNGQIRGQWFNAHGVGDKLFCIGNNGLIHEIQIAPDHSGTASALASGGGNILSALIIEGTCAYGDSWYLVYGSNRWWPQEAPFYIFDGHLFRPFPIPVRPEGMSDEPNITAMLANGPDDILMAWWDFVTSNQGNYRWNGQEWTVLTNANGSYLDTFERMWQADNGDVFGISTHRLFHLPAGSTTGTMLYSLPNELLPTVEFTSIWGRSPTEIYIGTGIGTIYRFDGSTLHLENTPADTELAIDFICGRDSDIYALGDEHRAWKRGTSGWTVMPGVDGAGEDPFNGVIATADAVYATQATNSSFIGGGTGLIWKFVGNQATIVAQGLSGAPGHIVQTNDGSFYAVNNSGYCVTNRPLPDGFSMQRVDFNTPEWQPIGDSGVAVMPHAEIESRPLLTAWQSQLDLSAFPFGLPEDETWTIGTQQWVLQQDRQWDGTSSLPAVHVQFHYTAAELPEGAAPAQATLLRNQGGDWLEVPAATNTQTATIASLEPTDFSSWILGVQQGSPEPPTLQIESAGTNQVRLSWPTTATGFQLESAQSLAGSEWSPVPNPPTQQGDAWEVILPADGNSTFFRLGRP
;
A
#
# COMPACT_ATOMS: atom_id res chain seq x y z
N MET A 1 5.92 -72.63 -61.37
CA MET A 1 4.62 -73.21 -61.74
C MET A 1 3.55 -72.48 -60.95
N GLU A 2 2.74 -71.71 -61.70
CA GLU A 2 1.47 -71.06 -61.34
C GLU A 2 1.32 -70.41 -59.95
N THR A 3 1.84 -69.19 -59.81
CA THR A 3 1.53 -68.29 -58.70
C THR A 3 0.24 -67.53 -58.99
N SER A 4 -0.84 -67.82 -58.26
CA SER A 4 -2.13 -67.17 -58.43
C SER A 4 -2.05 -65.67 -58.05
N PRO A 5 -2.51 -64.74 -58.90
CA PRO A 5 -2.32 -63.29 -58.71
C PRO A 5 -3.29 -62.67 -57.68
N ARG A 6 -4.14 -63.49 -57.04
CA ARG A 6 -5.17 -62.99 -56.11
C ARG A 6 -4.65 -62.76 -54.69
N TRP A 7 -3.67 -63.54 -54.23
CA TRP A 7 -3.15 -63.43 -52.87
C TRP A 7 -2.15 -62.28 -52.67
N PHE A 8 -1.41 -61.91 -53.73
CA PHE A 8 -0.48 -60.77 -53.63
C PHE A 8 -1.22 -59.43 -53.62
N ARG A 9 -2.31 -59.28 -54.41
CA ARG A 9 -3.12 -58.05 -54.41
C ARG A 9 -3.86 -57.80 -53.09
N LEU A 10 -4.30 -58.85 -52.39
CA LEU A 10 -4.98 -58.69 -51.11
C LEU A 10 -4.03 -58.22 -49.99
N ARG A 11 -2.76 -58.64 -49.99
CA ARG A 11 -1.77 -58.13 -49.02
C ARG A 11 -1.35 -56.69 -49.29
N THR A 12 -1.14 -56.28 -50.54
CA THR A 12 -0.79 -54.88 -50.86
C THR A 12 -1.95 -53.91 -50.67
N ILE A 13 -3.19 -54.35 -50.94
CA ILE A 13 -4.39 -53.55 -50.68
C ILE A 13 -4.61 -53.43 -49.16
N ALA A 14 -4.55 -54.53 -48.40
CA ALA A 14 -4.69 -54.48 -46.94
C ALA A 14 -3.58 -53.65 -46.28
N SER A 15 -2.33 -53.74 -46.74
CA SER A 15 -1.23 -52.94 -46.18
C SER A 15 -1.33 -51.45 -46.55
N HIS A 16 -1.83 -51.10 -47.75
CA HIS A 16 -2.10 -49.70 -48.11
C HIS A 16 -3.29 -49.13 -47.33
N TRP A 17 -4.37 -49.89 -47.14
CA TRP A 17 -5.51 -49.44 -46.34
C TRP A 17 -5.14 -49.33 -44.86
N LEU A 18 -4.35 -50.25 -44.29
CA LEU A 18 -3.83 -50.10 -42.92
C LEU A 18 -2.87 -48.90 -42.79
N ALA A 19 -2.01 -48.64 -43.78
CA ALA A 19 -1.10 -47.48 -43.74
C ALA A 19 -1.81 -46.13 -43.85
N ILE A 20 -3.02 -46.08 -44.42
CA ILE A 20 -3.82 -44.85 -44.56
C ILE A 20 -4.84 -44.71 -43.42
N LEU A 21 -5.53 -45.80 -43.05
CA LEU A 21 -6.56 -45.78 -42.02
C LEU A 21 -5.98 -45.73 -40.61
N VAL A 22 -4.88 -46.42 -40.31
CA VAL A 22 -4.33 -46.43 -38.94
C VAL A 22 -3.87 -45.03 -38.48
N PRO A 23 -3.14 -44.21 -39.28
CA PRO A 23 -2.82 -42.85 -38.87
C PRO A 23 -4.05 -41.94 -38.76
N GLN A 24 -5.08 -42.15 -39.60
CA GLN A 24 -6.31 -41.35 -39.52
C GLN A 24 -7.21 -41.76 -38.36
N LEU A 25 -7.27 -43.04 -38.02
CA LEU A 25 -7.95 -43.54 -36.82
C LEU A 25 -7.21 -43.09 -35.56
N LEU A 26 -5.87 -43.14 -35.56
CA LEU A 26 -5.04 -42.61 -34.46
C LEU A 26 -5.18 -41.10 -34.33
N ARG A 27 -5.27 -40.35 -35.44
CA ARG A 27 -5.58 -38.91 -35.40
C ARG A 27 -7.00 -38.63 -34.92
N ALA A 28 -8.00 -39.40 -35.33
CA ALA A 28 -9.38 -39.24 -34.89
C ALA A 28 -9.57 -39.64 -33.42
N ILE A 29 -8.85 -40.67 -32.95
CA ILE A 29 -8.78 -41.06 -31.53
C ILE A 29 -8.00 -40.02 -30.74
N ALA A 30 -6.91 -39.46 -31.27
CA ALA A 30 -6.17 -38.37 -30.63
C ALA A 30 -6.99 -37.08 -30.57
N ILE A 31 -7.69 -36.70 -31.64
CA ILE A 31 -8.63 -35.57 -31.67
C ILE A 31 -9.82 -35.84 -30.76
N GLY A 32 -10.33 -37.07 -30.73
CA GLY A 32 -11.39 -37.51 -29.83
C GLY A 32 -10.97 -37.45 -28.36
N LEU A 33 -9.76 -37.90 -28.02
CA LEU A 33 -9.15 -37.79 -26.69
C LEU A 33 -8.83 -36.34 -26.34
N LEU A 34 -8.34 -35.53 -27.28
CA LEU A 34 -8.14 -34.09 -27.10
C LEU A 34 -9.45 -33.36 -26.83
N LEU A 35 -10.55 -33.73 -27.51
CA LEU A 35 -11.88 -33.17 -27.32
C LEU A 35 -12.61 -33.72 -26.07
N PHE A 36 -12.26 -34.93 -25.61
CA PHE A 36 -12.80 -35.51 -24.37
C PHE A 36 -12.02 -35.02 -23.13
N LEU A 37 -10.70 -34.85 -23.26
CA LEU A 37 -9.84 -34.23 -22.24
C LEU A 37 -10.10 -32.73 -22.14
N SER A 38 -10.44 -32.04 -23.24
CA SER A 38 -10.84 -30.62 -23.18
C SER A 38 -12.24 -30.38 -22.62
N ARG A 39 -13.10 -31.40 -22.53
CA ARG A 39 -14.46 -31.29 -21.98
C ARG A 39 -14.64 -31.86 -20.57
N THR A 40 -13.63 -32.54 -20.03
CA THR A 40 -13.62 -33.01 -18.64
C THR A 40 -12.80 -32.12 -17.70
N GLY A 41 -12.10 -31.11 -18.23
CA GLY A 41 -11.58 -29.97 -17.49
C GLY A 41 -12.56 -28.81 -17.45
N ILE A 42 -13.78 -29.01 -16.93
CA ILE A 42 -14.53 -27.88 -16.36
C ILE A 42 -13.99 -27.73 -14.95
N ALA A 43 -12.84 -27.07 -14.85
CA ALA A 43 -12.30 -26.58 -13.60
C ALA A 43 -13.07 -25.30 -13.24
N THR A 44 -13.69 -25.34 -12.07
CA THR A 44 -14.07 -24.19 -11.26
C THR A 44 -12.95 -23.15 -11.22
N ALA A 45 -13.33 -21.87 -11.30
CA ALA A 45 -12.53 -20.66 -11.12
C ALA A 45 -11.14 -20.88 -10.48
N GLY A 46 -10.09 -20.78 -11.29
CA GLY A 46 -8.69 -20.91 -10.89
C GLY A 46 -7.79 -20.98 -12.11
N LEU A 47 -6.60 -20.40 -12.03
CA LEU A 47 -5.57 -20.45 -13.06
C LEU A 47 -5.32 -21.90 -13.56
N PRO A 48 -4.85 -22.13 -14.81
CA PRO A 48 -4.69 -23.45 -15.40
C PRO A 48 -3.98 -24.48 -14.49
N GLU A 49 -4.47 -25.73 -14.48
CA GLU A 49 -3.88 -26.84 -13.71
C GLU A 49 -2.37 -26.98 -13.97
N GLY A 50 -1.58 -26.82 -12.90
CA GLY A 50 -0.12 -26.77 -12.90
C GLY A 50 0.43 -25.62 -12.05
N TRP A 51 -0.38 -24.58 -11.86
CA TRP A 51 -0.11 -23.47 -10.95
C TRP A 51 -0.81 -23.70 -9.61
N ARG A 52 -0.12 -24.37 -8.70
CA ARG A 52 -0.48 -24.40 -7.28
C ARG A 52 0.72 -23.89 -6.49
N TYR A 53 0.59 -22.68 -5.95
CA TYR A 53 1.57 -22.11 -5.04
C TYR A 53 1.22 -22.58 -3.62
N ASP A 54 1.87 -23.66 -3.18
CA ASP A 54 1.87 -24.06 -1.78
C ASP A 54 2.88 -23.19 -1.02
N GLY A 55 2.43 -22.29 -0.13
CA GLY A 55 3.27 -21.68 0.92
C GLY A 55 3.57 -20.17 0.84
N THR A 56 2.61 -19.35 1.27
CA THR A 56 2.72 -18.11 2.10
C THR A 56 3.98 -17.21 2.15
N TYR A 57 3.73 -15.91 1.85
CA TYR A 57 4.31 -14.61 2.29
C TYR A 57 5.73 -14.18 1.84
N PRO A 58 5.95 -12.89 1.46
CA PRO A 58 6.05 -11.81 2.47
C PRO A 58 5.63 -10.37 2.11
N THR A 59 4.92 -9.76 3.06
CA THR A 59 4.66 -8.33 3.40
C THR A 59 4.26 -7.31 2.34
N GLY A 60 4.65 -7.45 1.07
CA GLY A 60 4.45 -6.42 0.07
C GLY A 60 5.39 -5.22 0.16
N ALA A 61 6.35 -5.24 1.08
CA ALA A 61 7.39 -4.23 1.18
C ALA A 61 8.38 -4.35 0.02
N ASN A 62 8.97 -3.23 -0.42
CA ASN A 62 10.11 -3.30 -1.33
C ASN A 62 11.30 -3.94 -0.63
N LEU A 63 11.95 -4.91 -1.28
CA LEU A 63 13.13 -5.60 -0.74
C LEU A 63 14.39 -5.01 -1.36
N PHE A 64 15.31 -4.58 -0.51
CA PHE A 64 16.56 -3.91 -0.92
C PHE A 64 17.79 -4.79 -0.67
N ALA A 65 17.73 -5.66 0.35
CA ALA A 65 18.86 -6.41 0.83
C ALA A 65 18.63 -7.92 0.75
N VAL A 66 19.64 -8.67 0.28
CA VAL A 66 19.64 -10.13 0.30
C VAL A 66 21.02 -10.66 0.64
N TRP A 67 21.08 -11.65 1.53
CA TRP A 67 22.30 -12.39 1.84
C TRP A 67 21.97 -13.86 2.08
N ALA A 68 22.70 -14.76 1.43
CA ALA A 68 22.48 -16.19 1.53
C ALA A 68 23.66 -16.87 2.23
N ALA A 69 23.42 -17.42 3.43
CA ALA A 69 24.40 -18.23 4.14
C ALA A 69 24.54 -19.62 3.51
N ALA A 70 23.42 -20.16 3.05
CA ALA A 70 23.28 -21.44 2.37
C ALA A 70 22.05 -21.42 1.43
N PRO A 71 21.92 -22.37 0.49
CA PRO A 71 20.72 -22.46 -0.37
C PRO A 71 19.39 -22.61 0.39
N ASP A 72 19.45 -23.03 1.65
CA ASP A 72 18.34 -23.22 2.58
C ASP A 72 18.40 -22.25 3.78
N ASP A 73 19.22 -21.20 3.70
CA ASP A 73 19.33 -20.18 4.76
C ASP A 73 19.63 -18.81 4.16
N VAL A 74 18.58 -18.04 3.88
CA VAL A 74 18.65 -16.75 3.18
C VAL A 74 17.94 -15.68 3.98
N PHE A 75 18.61 -14.55 4.19
CA PHE A 75 18.05 -13.36 4.82
C PHE A 75 17.74 -12.33 3.74
N VAL A 76 16.56 -11.71 3.84
CA VAL A 76 16.20 -10.56 3.01
C VAL A 76 15.66 -9.44 3.89
N GLY A 77 15.89 -8.20 3.47
CA GLY A 77 15.47 -7.00 4.20
C GLY A 77 14.95 -5.92 3.25
N GLY A 78 14.14 -5.01 3.78
CA GLY A 78 13.50 -4.00 2.96
C GLY A 78 12.81 -2.89 3.74
N GLU A 79 11.83 -2.29 3.09
CA GLU A 79 11.03 -1.17 3.58
C GLU A 79 10.32 -1.48 4.92
N GLY A 80 10.20 -0.46 5.77
CA GLY A 80 9.44 -0.58 7.01
C GLY A 80 10.09 -1.48 8.08
N GLY A 81 11.40 -1.72 7.98
CA GLY A 81 12.13 -2.58 8.91
C GLY A 81 11.91 -4.07 8.71
N VAL A 82 11.34 -4.48 7.56
CA VAL A 82 11.06 -5.90 7.30
C VAL A 82 12.36 -6.69 7.20
N ILE A 83 12.44 -7.83 7.89
CA ILE A 83 13.43 -8.86 7.66
C ILE A 83 12.75 -10.22 7.60
N LEU A 84 13.15 -11.03 6.62
CA LEU A 84 12.62 -12.38 6.41
C LEU A 84 13.77 -13.37 6.31
N ARG A 85 13.52 -14.60 6.74
CA ARG A 85 14.45 -15.72 6.62
C ARG A 85 13.83 -16.89 5.86
N TRP A 86 14.52 -17.38 4.86
CA TRP A 86 14.22 -18.62 4.16
C TRP A 86 14.90 -19.77 4.88
N ASP A 87 14.15 -20.83 5.20
CA ASP A 87 14.66 -22.04 5.86
C ASP A 87 14.83 -23.25 4.91
N GLY A 88 14.78 -23.01 3.59
CA GLY A 88 14.78 -24.06 2.57
C GLY A 88 13.40 -24.55 2.17
N ALA A 89 12.36 -24.20 2.92
CA ALA A 89 10.98 -24.60 2.63
C ALA A 89 9.98 -23.44 2.72
N THR A 90 10.15 -22.53 3.67
CA THR A 90 9.21 -21.42 3.94
C THR A 90 9.94 -20.14 4.32
N TRP A 91 9.33 -19.00 3.99
CA TRP A 91 9.74 -17.69 4.51
C TRP A 91 9.17 -17.49 5.92
N GLN A 92 10.02 -17.00 6.82
CA GLN A 92 9.67 -16.64 8.18
C GLN A 92 9.94 -15.16 8.38
N THR A 93 8.93 -14.40 8.83
CA THR A 93 9.14 -13.02 9.27
C THR A 93 9.94 -13.01 10.57
N MET A 94 11.02 -12.25 10.58
CA MET A 94 11.87 -12.08 11.74
C MET A 94 11.45 -10.79 12.46
N PRO A 95 11.06 -10.83 13.75
CA PRO A 95 10.77 -9.61 14.51
C PRO A 95 11.99 -8.69 14.54
N THR A 96 11.78 -7.41 14.23
CA THR A 96 12.81 -6.37 14.26
C THR A 96 12.40 -5.26 15.24
N PRO A 97 13.37 -4.60 15.92
CA PRO A 97 13.09 -3.51 16.85
C PRO A 97 12.87 -2.15 16.15
N THR A 98 12.74 -2.13 14.82
CA THR A 98 12.73 -0.91 14.00
C THR A 98 11.59 -0.94 12.98
N GLN A 99 11.15 0.24 12.57
CA GLN A 99 10.21 0.44 11.46
C GLN A 99 10.87 1.17 10.28
N TYR A 100 12.17 1.43 10.34
CA TYR A 100 12.91 2.09 9.26
C TYR A 100 13.49 1.08 8.28
N ASP A 101 13.69 1.53 7.04
CA ASP A 101 14.15 0.70 5.93
C ASP A 101 15.48 0.00 6.22
N VAL A 102 15.55 -1.27 5.82
CA VAL A 102 16.77 -2.08 5.83
C VAL A 102 17.35 -2.07 4.41
N ASN A 103 18.41 -1.30 4.22
CA ASN A 103 19.04 -1.07 2.92
C ASN A 103 20.02 -2.18 2.53
N ALA A 104 20.74 -2.75 3.50
CA ALA A 104 21.69 -3.83 3.27
C ALA A 104 21.75 -4.84 4.41
N ILE A 105 22.07 -6.09 4.07
CA ILE A 105 22.24 -7.22 4.99
C ILE A 105 23.47 -8.00 4.56
N HIS A 106 24.32 -8.36 5.52
CA HIS A 106 25.43 -9.29 5.30
C HIS A 106 25.76 -10.04 6.58
N GLY A 107 26.15 -11.30 6.46
CA GLY A 107 26.53 -12.14 7.60
C GLY A 107 27.88 -12.82 7.42
N ASN A 108 28.46 -13.23 8.53
CA ASN A 108 29.61 -14.14 8.57
C ASN A 108 29.17 -15.60 8.86
N GLY A 109 27.89 -15.78 9.16
CA GLY A 109 27.24 -17.08 9.35
C GLY A 109 25.76 -16.89 9.71
N PRO A 110 24.97 -17.97 9.74
CA PRO A 110 23.52 -17.89 9.95
C PRO A 110 23.10 -17.40 11.35
N ASN A 111 24.06 -17.26 12.27
CA ASN A 111 23.87 -16.77 13.63
C ASN A 111 24.66 -15.48 13.92
N ASP A 112 25.19 -14.84 12.88
CA ASP A 112 25.94 -13.58 12.99
C ASP A 112 25.70 -12.78 11.71
N VAL A 113 24.58 -12.05 11.71
CA VAL A 113 24.08 -11.30 10.56
C VAL A 113 23.90 -9.85 10.96
N TRP A 114 24.35 -8.94 10.11
CA TRP A 114 24.25 -7.51 10.30
C TRP A 114 23.33 -6.94 9.24
N ALA A 115 22.47 -6.01 9.66
CA ALA A 115 21.59 -5.26 8.77
C ALA A 115 21.77 -3.77 9.05
N VAL A 116 21.74 -2.95 8.01
CA VAL A 116 21.91 -1.50 8.13
C VAL A 116 20.90 -0.77 7.27
N GLY A 117 20.56 0.46 7.66
CA GLY A 117 19.62 1.27 6.90
C GLY A 117 19.28 2.62 7.54
N GLY A 118 18.05 3.06 7.34
CA GLY A 118 17.54 4.37 7.76
C GLY A 118 16.94 5.19 6.61
N TYR A 119 16.32 6.33 6.93
CA TYR A 119 15.60 7.18 5.98
C TYR A 119 16.23 8.58 5.83
N THR A 120 16.31 9.11 4.61
CA THR A 120 16.91 10.42 4.31
C THR A 120 15.92 11.58 4.10
N LEU A 121 14.60 11.33 4.04
CA LEU A 121 13.60 12.31 3.58
C LEU A 121 12.51 12.75 4.58
N HIS A 122 12.61 12.43 5.88
CA HIS A 122 11.67 12.96 6.89
C HIS A 122 12.11 14.33 7.43
N GLN A 123 11.15 15.21 7.73
CA GLN A 123 11.40 16.58 8.21
C GLN A 123 11.80 16.65 9.70
N ASP A 124 11.87 15.50 10.40
CA ASP A 124 12.54 15.41 11.70
C ASP A 124 14.06 15.41 11.47
N ILE A 125 14.69 16.47 11.94
CA ILE A 125 16.11 16.76 11.72
C ILE A 125 17.05 15.82 12.52
N ASP A 126 16.53 15.01 13.44
CA ASP A 126 17.30 14.03 14.21
C ASP A 126 17.39 12.69 13.43
N LYS A 127 18.13 12.69 12.31
CA LYS A 127 18.18 11.59 11.33
C LYS A 127 18.58 10.24 11.95
N HIS A 128 17.78 9.19 11.71
CA HIS A 128 17.92 7.85 12.30
C HIS A 128 18.69 6.88 11.38
N CYS A 129 19.96 6.67 11.66
CA CYS A 129 20.72 5.52 11.21
C CYS A 129 20.22 4.27 11.93
N VAL A 130 20.01 3.17 11.21
CA VAL A 130 19.69 1.88 11.81
C VAL A 130 20.84 0.92 11.59
N ILE A 131 21.29 0.29 12.68
CA ILE A 131 22.20 -0.85 12.67
C ILE A 131 21.57 -1.95 13.50
N LEU A 132 21.35 -3.12 12.90
CA LEU A 132 20.82 -4.29 13.58
C LEU A 132 21.85 -5.42 13.56
N HIS A 133 21.91 -6.18 14.66
CA HIS A 133 22.71 -7.38 14.78
C HIS A 133 21.84 -8.57 15.19
N PHE A 134 21.93 -9.65 14.43
CA PHE A 134 21.32 -10.94 14.71
C PHE A 134 22.35 -11.88 15.34
N ASP A 135 22.08 -12.32 16.56
CA ASP A 135 22.95 -13.17 17.38
C ASP A 135 22.66 -14.69 17.23
N GLY A 136 21.80 -15.06 16.28
CA GLY A 136 21.28 -16.42 16.13
C GLY A 136 19.97 -16.69 16.86
N GLN A 137 19.49 -15.75 17.68
CA GLN A 137 18.20 -15.85 18.38
C GLN A 137 17.28 -14.70 17.99
N GLN A 138 17.77 -13.46 18.03
CA GLN A 138 16.95 -12.26 17.82
C GLN A 138 17.73 -11.12 17.18
N TRP A 139 17.00 -10.21 16.53
CA TRP A 139 17.57 -8.94 16.08
C TRP A 139 17.62 -7.95 17.24
N SER A 140 18.76 -7.27 17.38
CA SER A 140 18.96 -6.20 18.35
C SER A 140 19.49 -4.96 17.65
N GLU A 141 19.00 -3.79 18.05
CA GLU A 141 19.51 -2.52 17.53
C GLU A 141 20.82 -2.16 18.24
N ILE A 142 21.83 -1.81 17.46
CA ILE A 142 23.15 -1.41 17.92
C ILE A 142 23.30 0.09 17.71
N THR A 143 23.83 0.78 18.72
CA THR A 143 24.02 2.23 18.66
C THR A 143 24.91 2.61 17.48
N PRO A 144 24.41 3.45 16.55
CA PRO A 144 25.20 3.93 15.43
C PRO A 144 26.29 4.90 15.90
N PRO A 145 27.37 5.07 15.12
CA PRO A 145 28.39 6.06 15.45
C PRO A 145 27.82 7.48 15.28
N ASP A 146 28.02 8.32 16.29
CA ASP A 146 27.65 9.74 16.25
C ASP A 146 28.77 10.58 15.63
N TYR A 147 28.39 11.53 14.77
CA TYR A 147 29.28 12.59 14.33
C TYR A 147 28.63 13.96 14.56
N MET A 148 29.10 14.66 15.60
CA MET A 148 28.65 16.01 15.96
C MET A 148 27.15 16.09 16.30
N GLY A 149 26.57 15.05 16.89
CA GLY A 149 25.15 14.97 17.20
C GLY A 149 24.28 14.43 16.06
N TRP A 150 24.90 13.85 15.01
CA TRP A 150 24.20 13.33 13.85
C TRP A 150 24.54 11.86 13.61
N THR A 151 23.54 11.10 13.18
CA THR A 151 23.72 9.76 12.62
C THR A 151 23.32 9.75 11.15
N TYR A 152 23.95 8.90 10.34
CA TYR A 152 23.78 8.87 8.89
C TYR A 152 23.23 7.52 8.45
N PRO A 153 22.16 7.49 7.63
CA PRO A 153 21.68 6.26 7.03
C PRO A 153 22.79 5.53 6.29
N LEU A 154 22.86 4.22 6.50
CA LEU A 154 23.84 3.34 5.88
C LEU A 154 23.21 2.63 4.69
N ILE A 155 23.99 2.42 3.63
CA ILE A 155 23.50 1.89 2.35
C ILE A 155 24.08 0.52 2.00
N ASP A 156 25.24 0.17 2.55
CA ASP A 156 25.84 -1.16 2.38
C ASP A 156 26.65 -1.58 3.61
N VAL A 157 26.70 -2.90 3.86
CA VAL A 157 27.39 -3.52 5.00
C VAL A 157 28.10 -4.79 4.57
N TYR A 158 29.31 -5.00 5.09
CA TYR A 158 30.09 -6.20 4.87
C TYR A 158 30.67 -6.72 6.19
N ALA A 159 30.24 -7.91 6.59
CA ALA A 159 30.73 -8.59 7.79
C ALA A 159 31.93 -9.48 7.43
N VAL A 160 33.14 -9.05 7.81
CA VAL A 160 34.38 -9.83 7.66
C VAL A 160 34.47 -10.90 8.74
N ALA A 161 34.07 -10.54 9.96
CA ALA A 161 33.94 -11.41 11.12
C ALA A 161 33.01 -10.75 12.16
N ALA A 162 32.61 -11.49 13.20
CA ALA A 162 31.75 -10.99 14.29
C ALA A 162 32.26 -9.70 14.97
N ASN A 163 33.57 -9.46 14.92
CA ASN A 163 34.25 -8.30 15.50
C ASN A 163 34.93 -7.40 14.46
N ASP A 164 34.61 -7.58 13.17
CA ASP A 164 35.17 -6.81 12.07
C ASP A 164 34.08 -6.66 10.99
N VAL A 165 33.29 -5.60 11.10
CA VAL A 165 32.18 -5.31 10.19
C VAL A 165 32.34 -3.90 9.68
N TRP A 166 32.18 -3.72 8.38
CA TRP A 166 32.30 -2.42 7.74
C TRP A 166 30.97 -2.01 7.13
N ALA A 167 30.64 -0.74 7.19
CA ALA A 167 29.48 -0.19 6.49
C ALA A 167 29.80 1.20 5.93
N ILE A 168 28.98 1.64 4.98
CA ILE A 168 29.12 2.94 4.32
C ILE A 168 27.82 3.73 4.37
N PRO A 169 27.89 5.06 4.58
CA PRO A 169 26.72 5.92 4.55
C PRO A 169 26.27 6.22 3.12
N ASP A 170 24.99 6.49 2.96
CA ASP A 170 24.38 6.97 1.70
C ASP A 170 24.97 8.33 1.27
N ILE A 171 25.33 9.17 2.25
CA ILE A 171 25.93 10.48 2.01
C ILE A 171 27.24 10.65 2.80
N GLY A 172 28.21 11.29 2.15
CA GLY A 172 29.50 11.62 2.74
C GLY A 172 30.63 10.72 2.26
N THR A 173 31.80 10.90 2.88
CA THR A 173 33.08 10.34 2.40
C THR A 173 33.79 9.46 3.43
N ALA A 174 33.11 9.10 4.53
CA ALA A 174 33.66 8.25 5.58
C ALA A 174 32.97 6.88 5.57
N ALA A 175 33.74 5.82 5.83
CA ALA A 175 33.19 4.51 6.17
C ALA A 175 33.03 4.40 7.70
N VAL A 176 32.22 3.46 8.16
CA VAL A 176 32.11 3.11 9.58
C VAL A 176 32.58 1.68 9.81
N HIS A 177 33.22 1.43 10.95
CA HIS A 177 33.83 0.14 11.29
C HIS A 177 33.45 -0.31 12.69
N TRP A 178 32.93 -1.52 12.79
CA TRP A 178 32.72 -2.24 14.04
C TRP A 178 33.99 -2.97 14.45
N ASN A 179 34.49 -2.63 15.63
CA ASN A 179 35.72 -3.21 16.18
C ASN A 179 35.48 -4.37 17.16
N GLY A 180 34.23 -4.86 17.28
CA GLY A 180 33.82 -5.84 18.28
C GLY A 180 33.19 -5.26 19.55
N SER A 181 33.17 -3.94 19.70
CA SER A 181 32.57 -3.27 20.87
C SER A 181 31.78 -2.01 20.56
N GLN A 182 32.18 -1.25 19.54
CA GLN A 182 31.51 -0.04 19.09
C GLN A 182 31.74 0.16 17.59
N TRP A 183 30.87 0.95 16.98
CA TRP A 183 31.07 1.49 15.64
C TRP A 183 31.85 2.79 15.73
N ASP A 184 32.85 2.95 14.87
CA ASP A 184 33.68 4.15 14.77
C ASP A 184 33.75 4.63 13.31
N PHE A 185 33.74 5.94 13.09
CA PHE A 185 34.04 6.51 11.77
C PHE A 185 35.51 6.29 11.40
N VAL A 186 35.74 5.80 10.19
CA VAL A 186 37.08 5.57 9.64
C VAL A 186 37.49 6.74 8.78
N ASN A 187 38.59 7.39 9.16
CA ASN A 187 39.23 8.41 8.33
C ASN A 187 39.94 7.74 7.14
N ILE A 188 39.42 7.96 5.93
CA ILE A 188 40.04 7.51 4.69
C ILE A 188 40.96 8.64 4.19
N PRO A 189 42.30 8.46 4.14
CA PRO A 189 43.25 9.52 3.81
C PRO A 189 43.35 9.74 2.29
N LEU A 190 42.21 9.86 1.60
CA LEU A 190 42.10 10.07 0.16
C LEU A 190 41.15 11.23 -0.14
N SER A 191 41.33 11.90 -1.29
CA SER A 191 40.42 12.95 -1.77
C SER A 191 39.21 12.34 -2.46
N ILE A 192 38.22 11.91 -1.66
CA ILE A 192 36.98 11.29 -2.12
C ILE A 192 35.98 12.38 -2.54
N GLU A 193 35.28 12.16 -3.66
CA GLU A 193 34.23 13.05 -4.15
C GLU A 193 32.92 12.28 -4.36
N GLY A 194 31.81 12.82 -3.84
CA GLY A 194 30.48 12.20 -3.93
C GLY A 194 30.23 11.11 -2.90
N SER A 195 29.22 10.27 -3.16
CA SER A 195 28.74 9.20 -2.28
C SER A 195 29.37 7.84 -2.61
N PHE A 196 29.37 6.95 -1.62
CA PHE A 196 29.67 5.53 -1.77
C PHE A 196 28.41 4.73 -2.11
N HIS A 197 28.57 3.60 -2.80
CA HIS A 197 27.45 2.72 -3.18
C HIS A 197 27.63 1.26 -2.78
N SER A 198 28.87 0.76 -2.72
CA SER A 198 29.11 -0.63 -2.30
C SER A 198 30.41 -0.77 -1.51
N ILE A 199 30.41 -1.72 -0.58
CA ILE A 199 31.57 -2.16 0.20
C ILE A 199 31.70 -3.68 0.15
N THR A 200 32.92 -4.18 -0.10
CA THR A 200 33.17 -5.63 -0.18
C THR A 200 34.54 -5.98 0.39
N GLY A 201 34.59 -7.00 1.23
CA GLY A 201 35.85 -7.57 1.71
C GLY A 201 36.37 -8.71 0.82
N VAL A 202 37.69 -8.81 0.73
CA VAL A 202 38.41 -9.86 -0.02
C VAL A 202 39.46 -10.47 0.90
N GLY A 203 39.00 -11.27 1.86
CA GLY A 203 39.81 -11.75 2.96
C GLY A 203 40.07 -10.68 4.03
N PRO A 204 40.82 -11.02 5.10
CA PRO A 204 40.86 -10.24 6.35
C PRO A 204 41.59 -8.89 6.24
N ASN A 205 42.26 -8.60 5.11
CA ASN A 205 43.10 -7.40 4.97
C ASN A 205 42.76 -6.55 3.74
N HIS A 206 41.76 -6.95 2.96
CA HIS A 206 41.38 -6.20 1.76
C HIS A 206 39.92 -5.80 1.84
N ILE A 207 39.66 -4.50 1.75
CA ILE A 207 38.32 -3.92 1.64
C ILE A 207 38.30 -3.04 0.39
N PHE A 208 37.27 -3.18 -0.41
CA PHE A 208 36.98 -2.32 -1.54
C PHE A 208 35.75 -1.47 -1.24
N ILE A 209 35.81 -0.20 -1.60
CA ILE A 209 34.67 0.72 -1.53
C ILE A 209 34.53 1.38 -2.89
N THR A 210 33.31 1.38 -3.43
CA THR A 210 32.99 1.98 -4.72
C THR A 210 32.01 3.13 -4.59
N GLY A 211 31.94 4.00 -5.60
CA GLY A 211 30.97 5.09 -5.59
C GLY A 211 31.03 6.02 -6.78
N SER A 212 30.65 7.26 -6.53
CA SER A 212 30.62 8.36 -7.50
C SER A 212 31.98 8.63 -8.16
N HIS A 213 31.97 9.31 -9.30
CA HIS A 213 33.15 9.70 -10.09
C HIS A 213 33.99 8.51 -10.61
N GLY A 214 33.35 7.35 -10.73
CA GLY A 214 33.99 6.10 -11.10
C GLY A 214 34.98 5.60 -10.04
N GLN A 215 34.81 6.02 -8.78
CA GLN A 215 35.80 5.76 -7.74
C GLN A 215 35.80 4.30 -7.28
N ILE A 216 36.98 3.71 -7.20
CA ILE A 216 37.24 2.43 -6.54
C ILE A 216 38.41 2.63 -5.58
N LEU A 217 38.13 2.48 -4.29
CA LEU A 217 39.09 2.55 -3.21
C LEU A 217 39.46 1.14 -2.78
N HIS A 218 40.73 0.94 -2.49
CA HIS A 218 41.25 -0.32 -1.94
C HIS A 218 41.97 -0.05 -0.63
N LYS A 219 41.54 -0.71 0.42
CA LYS A 219 42.29 -0.85 1.67
C LYS A 219 43.11 -2.13 1.58
N SER A 220 44.42 -2.04 1.76
CA SER A 220 45.34 -3.16 1.88
C SER A 220 46.08 -3.06 3.21
N GLY A 221 45.70 -3.90 4.17
CA GLY A 221 46.11 -3.74 5.56
C GLY A 221 45.59 -2.40 6.11
N ASN A 222 46.49 -1.49 6.49
CA ASN A 222 46.14 -0.14 6.97
C ASN A 222 46.35 0.96 5.92
N SER A 223 46.71 0.60 4.69
CA SER A 223 46.97 1.54 3.61
C SER A 223 45.78 1.64 2.69
N TRP A 224 45.42 2.86 2.30
CA TRP A 224 44.35 3.15 1.34
C TRP A 224 44.94 3.63 0.02
N THR A 225 44.43 3.10 -1.08
CA THR A 225 44.77 3.50 -2.45
C THR A 225 43.51 3.78 -3.25
N MET A 226 43.53 4.84 -4.05
CA MET A 226 42.50 5.11 -5.06
C MET A 226 42.94 4.40 -6.34
N GLU A 227 42.39 3.22 -6.60
CA GLU A 227 42.77 2.41 -7.77
C GLU A 227 42.09 2.91 -9.06
N ARG A 228 40.91 3.52 -8.93
CA ARG A 228 40.19 4.12 -10.04
C ARG A 228 39.50 5.42 -9.61
N LYS A 229 39.53 6.42 -10.49
CA LYS A 229 38.70 7.64 -10.48
C LYS A 229 38.76 8.23 -11.88
N THR A 230 37.62 8.37 -12.55
CA THR A 230 37.55 8.78 -13.96
C THR A 230 37.05 10.20 -14.14
N GLU A 231 36.39 10.76 -13.13
CA GLU A 231 35.78 12.09 -13.16
C GLU A 231 36.25 12.92 -11.95
N SER A 232 35.99 14.23 -11.96
CA SER A 232 36.17 15.09 -10.79
C SER A 232 35.20 16.26 -10.83
N GLY A 233 34.78 16.76 -9.66
CA GLY A 233 33.91 17.92 -9.53
C GLY A 233 32.76 17.71 -8.56
N GLY A 234 31.76 18.59 -8.64
CA GLY A 234 30.55 18.50 -7.80
C GLY A 234 29.43 17.64 -8.41
N PHE A 235 29.65 17.07 -9.60
CA PHE A 235 28.66 16.28 -10.33
C PHE A 235 29.36 15.09 -10.99
N SER A 236 28.74 13.92 -10.89
CA SER A 236 29.25 12.69 -11.48
C SER A 236 28.23 12.06 -12.43
N THR A 237 28.73 11.55 -13.55
CA THR A 237 27.98 10.69 -14.48
C THR A 237 28.36 9.22 -14.36
N ASN A 238 29.58 8.91 -13.90
CA ASN A 238 30.06 7.55 -13.72
C ASN A 238 29.90 7.08 -12.26
N LEU A 239 28.98 6.17 -12.02
CA LEU A 239 28.68 5.61 -10.70
C LEU A 239 29.02 4.12 -10.70
N ILE A 240 30.02 3.70 -9.92
CA ILE A 240 30.23 2.27 -9.68
C ILE A 240 29.24 1.82 -8.60
N GLN A 241 28.27 1.00 -8.99
CA GLN A 241 27.10 0.63 -8.18
C GLN A 241 27.33 -0.62 -7.33
N THR A 242 28.10 -1.58 -7.84
CA THR A 242 28.25 -2.88 -7.22
C THR A 242 29.67 -3.41 -7.43
N PHE A 243 30.09 -4.28 -6.53
CA PHE A 243 31.39 -4.91 -6.54
C PHE A 243 31.26 -6.38 -6.12
N TRP A 244 32.02 -7.25 -6.76
CA TRP A 244 32.17 -8.63 -6.33
C TRP A 244 33.59 -9.12 -6.60
N ALA A 245 34.12 -9.98 -5.73
CA ALA A 245 35.41 -10.61 -5.95
C ALA A 245 35.46 -12.02 -5.36
N ALA A 246 36.05 -12.95 -6.11
CA ALA A 246 36.42 -14.27 -5.57
C ALA A 246 37.67 -14.16 -4.69
N ASP A 247 38.64 -13.37 -5.16
CA ASP A 247 39.90 -13.08 -4.48
C ASP A 247 40.48 -11.77 -5.04
N ILE A 248 41.68 -11.39 -4.59
CA ILE A 248 42.28 -10.09 -4.90
C ILE A 248 42.67 -9.92 -6.39
N ASP A 249 42.89 -11.02 -7.09
CA ASP A 249 43.25 -11.06 -8.50
C ASP A 249 42.01 -11.24 -9.40
N HIS A 250 40.87 -11.59 -8.81
CA HIS A 250 39.60 -11.82 -9.49
C HIS A 250 38.50 -10.94 -8.90
N ALA A 251 38.62 -9.63 -9.14
CA ALA A 251 37.70 -8.61 -8.68
C ALA A 251 37.01 -7.87 -9.84
N PHE A 252 35.72 -7.59 -9.65
CA PHE A 252 34.84 -7.04 -10.67
C PHE A 252 33.97 -5.92 -10.11
N ALA A 253 33.69 -4.91 -10.93
CA ALA A 253 32.82 -3.80 -10.57
C ALA A 253 31.82 -3.50 -11.69
N GLY A 254 30.59 -3.19 -11.32
CA GLY A 254 29.50 -2.83 -12.25
C GLY A 254 29.11 -1.36 -12.10
N ASP A 255 28.77 -0.69 -13.19
CA ASP A 255 28.36 0.71 -13.16
C ASP A 255 26.88 0.96 -13.51
N ASN A 256 26.48 2.22 -13.42
CA ASN A 256 25.13 2.71 -13.73
C ASN A 256 24.74 2.66 -15.22
N TYR A 257 25.66 2.32 -16.12
CA TYR A 257 25.40 2.17 -17.55
C TYR A 257 25.43 0.71 -18.02
N GLY A 258 25.65 -0.23 -17.09
CA GLY A 258 25.70 -1.65 -17.35
C GLY A 258 27.07 -2.11 -17.85
N ASN A 259 28.12 -1.32 -17.62
CA ASN A 259 29.49 -1.73 -17.91
C ASN A 259 30.03 -2.64 -16.79
N LEU A 260 30.95 -3.52 -17.18
CA LEU A 260 31.70 -4.38 -16.27
C LEU A 260 33.19 -4.02 -16.34
N TYR A 261 33.79 -3.87 -15.17
CA TYR A 261 35.21 -3.62 -14.99
C TYR A 261 35.86 -4.83 -14.32
N ARG A 262 37.04 -5.20 -14.80
CA ARG A 262 37.89 -6.22 -14.18
C ARG A 262 39.14 -5.57 -13.61
N ARG A 263 39.50 -5.95 -12.39
CA ARG A 263 40.78 -5.59 -11.79
C ARG A 263 41.89 -6.44 -12.37
N GLU A 264 42.98 -5.81 -12.77
CA GLU A 264 44.19 -6.49 -13.23
C GLU A 264 45.16 -6.72 -12.07
N SER A 265 46.09 -7.66 -12.23
CA SER A 265 47.09 -8.01 -11.21
C SER A 265 48.00 -6.84 -10.77
N ASP A 266 48.10 -5.78 -11.56
CA ASP A 266 48.86 -4.57 -11.24
C ASP A 266 48.02 -3.50 -10.49
N GLY A 267 46.76 -3.79 -10.20
CA GLY A 267 45.81 -2.89 -9.54
C GLY A 267 45.14 -1.88 -10.47
N THR A 268 45.37 -1.97 -11.78
CA THR A 268 44.61 -1.19 -12.77
C THR A 268 43.27 -1.86 -13.06
N TRP A 269 42.35 -1.10 -13.68
CA TRP A 269 41.00 -1.54 -13.98
C TRP A 269 40.73 -1.46 -15.48
N THR A 270 40.37 -2.59 -16.08
CA THR A 270 40.03 -2.71 -17.49
C THR A 270 38.52 -2.74 -17.65
N GLU A 271 37.98 -1.85 -18.50
CA GLU A 271 36.59 -1.97 -18.96
C GLU A 271 36.49 -3.08 -19.99
N LEU A 272 35.59 -4.04 -19.78
CA LEU A 272 35.45 -5.20 -20.67
C LEU A 272 34.65 -4.90 -21.96
N GLY A 273 34.15 -3.67 -22.12
CA GLY A 273 33.76 -3.12 -23.43
C GLY A 273 32.55 -3.79 -24.09
N PHE A 274 31.57 -4.24 -23.30
CA PHE A 274 30.31 -4.80 -23.81
C PHE A 274 29.48 -3.67 -24.46
N GLY A 275 29.65 -3.46 -25.78
CA GLY A 275 29.11 -2.31 -26.50
C GLY A 275 27.60 -2.08 -26.33
N GLY A 276 27.16 -0.81 -26.39
CA GLY A 276 25.74 -0.40 -26.34
C GLY A 276 25.04 -0.51 -24.98
N GLY A 277 25.77 -0.93 -23.93
CA GLY A 277 25.22 -1.28 -22.63
C GLY A 277 24.68 -2.71 -22.66
N MET A 278 25.29 -3.60 -21.89
CA MET A 278 24.88 -5.01 -21.73
C MET A 278 23.39 -5.18 -21.39
N PHE A 279 22.82 -4.17 -20.74
CA PHE A 279 21.40 -4.06 -20.37
C PHE A 279 20.74 -2.80 -20.98
N GLY A 280 21.13 -2.38 -22.19
CA GLY A 280 20.51 -1.22 -22.85
C GLY A 280 20.62 0.08 -22.04
N SER A 281 21.81 0.36 -21.49
CA SER A 281 22.14 1.50 -20.59
C SER A 281 21.57 1.46 -19.17
N LYS A 282 21.06 0.31 -18.71
CA LYS A 282 20.62 0.12 -17.32
C LYS A 282 21.77 -0.27 -16.39
N PRO A 283 21.69 0.08 -15.09
CA PRO A 283 22.71 -0.28 -14.10
C PRO A 283 22.91 -1.78 -13.95
N THR A 284 24.15 -2.17 -13.66
CA THR A 284 24.44 -3.48 -13.06
C THR A 284 24.23 -3.35 -11.55
N TRP A 285 23.14 -3.93 -11.03
CA TRP A 285 22.76 -3.78 -9.62
C TRP A 285 23.45 -4.76 -8.68
N ALA A 286 23.68 -5.99 -9.15
CA ALA A 286 24.41 -6.98 -8.38
C ALA A 286 25.35 -7.79 -9.26
N LEU A 287 26.47 -8.18 -8.65
CA LEU A 287 27.45 -9.10 -9.20
C LEU A 287 27.59 -10.28 -8.26
N TRP A 288 27.73 -11.46 -8.84
CA TRP A 288 28.09 -12.65 -8.10
C TRP A 288 28.86 -13.61 -8.98
N GLY A 289 29.70 -14.46 -8.39
CA GLY A 289 30.40 -15.49 -9.13
C GLY A 289 30.81 -16.68 -8.28
N GLN A 290 31.19 -17.77 -8.95
CA GLN A 290 31.82 -18.93 -8.30
C GLN A 290 33.35 -18.88 -8.43
N SER A 291 33.85 -18.17 -9.43
CA SER A 291 35.26 -18.07 -9.77
C SER A 291 35.53 -16.77 -10.54
N GLY A 292 36.81 -16.45 -10.77
CA GLY A 292 37.19 -15.31 -11.62
C GLY A 292 36.81 -15.45 -13.10
N SER A 293 36.23 -16.58 -13.50
CA SER A 293 35.76 -16.87 -14.85
C SER A 293 34.27 -17.20 -14.91
N GLU A 294 33.53 -17.01 -13.82
CA GLU A 294 32.09 -17.30 -13.80
C GLU A 294 31.38 -16.17 -13.09
N ILE A 295 30.99 -15.15 -13.87
CA ILE A 295 30.42 -13.91 -13.36
C ILE A 295 28.97 -13.79 -13.82
N PHE A 296 28.07 -13.67 -12.85
CA PHE A 296 26.66 -13.37 -13.01
C PHE A 296 26.45 -11.89 -12.74
N MET A 297 25.71 -11.25 -13.65
CA MET A 297 25.36 -9.84 -13.58
C MET A 297 23.85 -9.74 -13.55
N VAL A 298 23.33 -8.94 -12.62
CA VAL A 298 21.89 -8.74 -12.43
C VAL A 298 21.57 -7.26 -12.62
N SER A 299 20.49 -6.99 -13.34
CA SER A 299 19.95 -5.66 -13.62
C SER A 299 18.42 -5.71 -13.56
N SER A 300 17.77 -4.55 -13.67
CA SER A 300 16.31 -4.42 -13.76
C SER A 300 15.72 -5.15 -14.98
N ASP A 301 16.53 -5.32 -16.02
CA ASP A 301 16.08 -5.87 -17.31
C ASP A 301 16.43 -7.35 -17.46
N GLY A 302 17.00 -7.95 -16.41
CA GLY A 302 17.29 -9.38 -16.33
C GLY A 302 18.69 -9.67 -15.83
N TYR A 303 19.23 -10.80 -16.25
CA TYR A 303 20.55 -11.28 -15.83
C TYR A 303 21.38 -11.69 -17.05
N ARG A 304 22.69 -11.73 -16.85
CA ARG A 304 23.69 -12.12 -17.84
C ARG A 304 24.76 -12.97 -17.18
N PHE A 305 25.36 -13.85 -17.96
CA PHE A 305 26.49 -14.66 -17.53
C PHE A 305 27.71 -14.36 -18.40
N TRP A 306 28.88 -14.31 -17.79
CA TRP A 306 30.15 -14.18 -18.48
C TRP A 306 31.14 -15.24 -17.99
N ASP A 307 31.72 -15.97 -18.94
CA ASP A 307 32.61 -17.13 -18.74
C ASP A 307 34.09 -16.75 -18.57
N GLY A 308 34.38 -15.45 -18.39
CA GLY A 308 35.75 -14.95 -18.23
C GLY A 308 36.59 -14.88 -19.50
N ILE A 309 36.11 -15.43 -20.63
CA ILE A 309 36.91 -15.64 -21.84
C ILE A 309 36.23 -15.04 -23.07
N SER A 310 34.90 -15.10 -23.15
CA SER A 310 34.10 -14.66 -24.27
C SER A 310 34.13 -13.14 -24.44
N ASP A 311 34.12 -12.70 -25.70
CA ASP A 311 34.13 -11.27 -26.08
C ASP A 311 32.82 -10.54 -25.69
N ALA A 312 31.75 -11.28 -25.34
CA ALA A 312 30.50 -10.74 -24.86
C ALA A 312 29.85 -11.69 -23.83
N PRO A 313 29.10 -11.16 -22.84
CA PRO A 313 28.27 -11.93 -21.94
C PRO A 313 27.17 -12.64 -22.71
N GLN A 314 26.82 -13.84 -22.26
CA GLN A 314 25.71 -14.58 -22.81
C GLN A 314 24.41 -14.11 -22.15
N GLU A 315 23.46 -13.68 -22.97
CA GLU A 315 22.07 -13.59 -22.56
C GLU A 315 21.52 -14.99 -22.41
N ILE A 316 21.16 -15.34 -21.19
CA ILE A 316 20.47 -16.58 -20.91
C ILE A 316 19.01 -16.22 -20.72
N SER A 317 18.15 -16.59 -21.67
CA SER A 317 16.72 -16.44 -21.52
C SER A 317 16.20 -17.49 -20.53
N PHE A 318 15.63 -17.05 -19.42
CA PHE A 318 14.62 -17.86 -18.75
C PHE A 318 13.40 -17.97 -19.67
N ASN A 319 12.64 -19.08 -19.62
CA ASN A 319 11.33 -19.17 -20.27
C ASN A 319 10.58 -17.85 -20.01
N GLY A 320 10.23 -17.12 -21.08
CA GLY A 320 9.97 -15.66 -21.10
C GLY A 320 8.79 -15.12 -20.27
N GLN A 321 8.77 -15.40 -18.97
CA GLN A 321 7.74 -15.01 -18.01
C GLN A 321 8.28 -14.21 -16.82
N ILE A 322 9.59 -14.02 -16.71
CA ILE A 322 10.21 -13.28 -15.59
C ILE A 322 10.65 -11.92 -16.10
N ARG A 323 9.76 -10.93 -16.00
CA ARG A 323 10.13 -9.51 -15.98
C ARG A 323 10.39 -9.16 -14.51
N GLY A 324 11.64 -9.14 -14.10
CA GLY A 324 12.01 -8.86 -12.70
C GLY A 324 12.79 -7.55 -12.62
N GLN A 325 12.20 -6.51 -12.02
CA GLN A 325 12.93 -5.34 -11.52
C GLN A 325 13.76 -5.76 -10.30
N TRP A 326 14.85 -6.49 -10.53
CA TRP A 326 15.75 -6.88 -9.47
C TRP A 326 16.67 -5.73 -9.11
N PHE A 327 16.70 -5.35 -7.83
CA PHE A 327 17.59 -4.31 -7.31
C PHE A 327 18.79 -4.90 -6.59
N ASN A 328 18.75 -6.19 -6.26
CA ASN A 328 19.84 -6.85 -5.60
C ASN A 328 19.78 -8.37 -5.82
N ALA A 329 20.92 -9.02 -5.68
CA ALA A 329 21.02 -10.46 -5.74
C ALA A 329 22.23 -10.98 -4.95
N HIS A 330 22.10 -12.18 -4.39
CA HIS A 330 23.20 -12.87 -3.75
C HIS A 330 23.16 -14.35 -4.09
N GLY A 331 24.29 -14.89 -4.53
CA GLY A 331 24.40 -16.31 -4.86
C GLY A 331 25.10 -17.12 -3.78
N VAL A 332 24.79 -18.41 -3.75
CA VAL A 332 25.42 -19.39 -2.87
C VAL A 332 25.34 -20.77 -3.52
N GLY A 333 26.47 -21.46 -3.59
CA GLY A 333 26.54 -22.74 -4.31
C GLY A 333 26.11 -22.59 -5.76
N ASP A 334 25.14 -23.41 -6.18
CA ASP A 334 24.54 -23.42 -7.52
C ASP A 334 23.25 -22.61 -7.60
N LYS A 335 23.00 -21.69 -6.65
CA LYS A 335 21.81 -20.86 -6.63
C LYS A 335 22.13 -19.37 -6.62
N LEU A 336 21.26 -18.58 -7.24
CA LEU A 336 21.26 -17.13 -7.18
C LEU A 336 19.88 -16.65 -6.71
N PHE A 337 19.85 -15.89 -5.62
CA PHE A 337 18.62 -15.29 -5.09
C PHE A 337 18.54 -13.84 -5.55
N CYS A 338 17.49 -13.49 -6.28
CA CYS A 338 17.25 -12.14 -6.77
C CYS A 338 16.03 -11.54 -6.09
N ILE A 339 16.17 -10.31 -5.61
CA ILE A 339 15.09 -9.59 -4.93
C ILE A 339 14.73 -8.31 -5.68
N GLY A 340 13.49 -7.89 -5.53
CA GLY A 340 12.97 -6.69 -6.18
C GLY A 340 11.83 -6.05 -5.41
N ASN A 341 11.14 -5.14 -6.10
CA ASN A 341 9.99 -4.45 -5.55
C ASN A 341 8.89 -5.41 -5.07
N ASN A 342 8.06 -4.92 -4.16
CA ASN A 342 6.78 -5.54 -3.77
C ASN A 342 6.91 -6.91 -3.09
N GLY A 343 8.06 -7.25 -2.51
CA GLY A 343 8.29 -8.56 -1.89
C GLY A 343 8.69 -9.65 -2.90
N LEU A 344 9.10 -9.25 -4.11
CA LEU A 344 9.48 -10.20 -5.16
C LEU A 344 10.80 -10.89 -4.80
N ILE A 345 10.77 -12.23 -4.70
CA ILE A 345 11.97 -13.03 -4.47
C ILE A 345 12.00 -14.19 -5.46
N HIS A 346 13.06 -14.26 -6.24
CA HIS A 346 13.32 -15.32 -7.19
C HIS A 346 14.53 -16.14 -6.76
N GLU A 347 14.44 -17.44 -6.91
CA GLU A 347 15.57 -18.35 -6.90
C GLU A 347 15.87 -18.77 -8.34
N ILE A 348 17.12 -18.62 -8.73
CA ILE A 348 17.68 -19.12 -9.98
C ILE A 348 18.56 -20.30 -9.63
N GLN A 349 18.12 -21.49 -10.04
CA GLN A 349 18.97 -22.68 -10.00
C GLN A 349 19.89 -22.64 -11.23
N ILE A 350 21.20 -22.58 -10.99
CA ILE A 350 22.24 -22.55 -12.01
C ILE A 350 22.60 -23.99 -12.37
N ALA A 351 22.47 -24.34 -13.64
CA ALA A 351 22.84 -25.63 -14.19
C ALA A 351 24.33 -25.67 -14.57
N PRO A 352 24.92 -26.86 -14.76
CA PRO A 352 26.34 -27.00 -15.12
C PRO A 352 26.73 -26.39 -16.48
N ASP A 353 25.76 -26.14 -17.37
CA ASP A 353 25.96 -25.44 -18.64
C ASP A 353 25.72 -23.92 -18.51
N HIS A 354 25.67 -23.43 -17.27
CA HIS A 354 25.41 -22.06 -16.86
C HIS A 354 24.02 -21.54 -17.21
N SER A 355 23.17 -22.36 -17.83
CA SER A 355 21.73 -22.08 -17.95
C SER A 355 21.06 -22.12 -16.57
N GLY A 356 19.82 -21.69 -16.44
CA GLY A 356 19.12 -21.83 -15.18
C GLY A 356 17.62 -21.97 -15.30
N THR A 357 17.02 -22.53 -14.26
CA THR A 357 15.58 -22.50 -14.05
C THR A 357 15.28 -21.54 -12.91
N ALA A 358 14.60 -20.45 -13.24
CA ALA A 358 14.15 -19.48 -12.26
C ALA A 358 12.77 -19.88 -11.73
N SER A 359 12.63 -19.84 -10.40
CA SER A 359 11.41 -20.12 -9.67
C SER A 359 11.14 -18.95 -8.74
N ALA A 360 9.91 -18.45 -8.70
CA ALA A 360 9.51 -17.47 -7.69
C ALA A 360 9.42 -18.18 -6.34
N LEU A 361 10.24 -17.78 -5.37
CA LEU A 361 10.13 -18.21 -3.98
C LEU A 361 9.11 -17.37 -3.19
N ALA A 362 8.89 -16.14 -3.65
CA ALA A 362 7.81 -15.28 -3.20
C ALA A 362 7.24 -14.53 -4.40
N SER A 363 5.93 -14.60 -4.59
CA SER A 363 5.22 -13.65 -5.46
C SER A 363 5.00 -12.37 -4.67
N GLY A 364 5.57 -11.27 -5.15
CA GLY A 364 5.31 -9.97 -4.56
C GLY A 364 3.81 -9.67 -4.54
N GLY A 365 3.31 -9.02 -3.50
CA GLY A 365 1.87 -8.90 -3.28
C GLY A 365 1.38 -7.74 -2.44
N GLY A 366 2.23 -6.78 -2.10
CA GLY A 366 1.80 -5.46 -1.65
C GLY A 366 2.68 -4.39 -2.30
N ASN A 367 2.18 -3.16 -2.30
CA ASN A 367 2.74 -1.99 -2.99
C ASN A 367 2.87 -2.01 -4.52
N ILE A 368 2.34 -3.03 -5.20
CA ILE A 368 2.24 -3.02 -6.67
C ILE A 368 1.53 -1.75 -7.21
N LEU A 369 0.65 -1.12 -6.42
CA LEU A 369 -0.06 0.08 -6.82
C LEU A 369 0.66 1.40 -6.54
N SER A 370 1.72 1.44 -5.70
CA SER A 370 2.43 2.71 -5.44
C SER A 370 3.15 3.25 -6.67
N ALA A 371 3.46 2.35 -7.61
CA ALA A 371 3.99 2.67 -8.92
C ALA A 371 2.92 2.95 -9.99
N LEU A 372 1.66 2.58 -9.72
CA LEU A 372 0.54 2.73 -10.63
C LEU A 372 -0.30 3.96 -10.23
N ILE A 373 -0.40 4.94 -11.11
CA ILE A 373 -1.45 5.94 -10.98
C ILE A 373 -2.75 5.24 -11.37
N ILE A 374 -3.58 4.90 -10.38
CA ILE A 374 -4.81 4.16 -10.63
C ILE A 374 -5.81 5.06 -11.33
N GLU A 375 -6.20 4.67 -12.55
CA GLU A 375 -7.21 5.37 -13.36
C GLU A 375 -8.59 4.71 -13.23
N GLY A 376 -8.65 3.46 -12.76
CA GLY A 376 -9.91 2.79 -12.50
C GLY A 376 -9.81 1.39 -11.93
N THR A 377 -10.99 0.85 -11.58
CA THR A 377 -11.17 -0.53 -11.14
C THR A 377 -12.40 -1.14 -11.80
N CYS A 378 -12.43 -2.44 -11.99
CA CYS A 378 -13.63 -3.15 -12.46
C CYS A 378 -13.70 -4.56 -11.88
N ALA A 379 -14.91 -5.10 -11.72
CA ALA A 379 -15.11 -6.46 -11.23
C ALA A 379 -14.49 -7.48 -12.19
N TYR A 380 -14.00 -8.60 -11.66
CA TYR A 380 -13.38 -9.67 -12.45
C TYR A 380 -13.87 -11.03 -11.94
N GLY A 381 -14.95 -11.54 -12.51
CA GLY A 381 -15.59 -12.76 -12.01
C GLY A 381 -16.17 -12.58 -10.60
N ASP A 382 -16.28 -13.69 -9.85
CA ASP A 382 -17.14 -13.70 -8.67
C ASP A 382 -16.56 -12.99 -7.44
N SER A 383 -15.25 -13.10 -7.21
CA SER A 383 -14.63 -12.61 -5.96
C SER A 383 -13.37 -11.80 -6.17
N TRP A 384 -13.00 -11.53 -7.43
CA TRP A 384 -11.77 -10.85 -7.84
C TRP A 384 -12.11 -9.53 -8.54
N TYR A 385 -11.15 -8.61 -8.59
CA TYR A 385 -11.30 -7.36 -9.34
C TYR A 385 -10.00 -7.00 -10.06
N LEU A 386 -10.11 -6.14 -11.06
CA LEU A 386 -8.98 -5.56 -11.78
C LEU A 386 -8.75 -4.12 -11.31
N VAL A 387 -7.48 -3.75 -11.22
CA VAL A 387 -7.02 -2.36 -11.08
C VAL A 387 -6.22 -2.03 -12.32
N TYR A 388 -6.44 -0.85 -12.89
CA TYR A 388 -5.74 -0.41 -14.09
C TYR A 388 -5.35 1.06 -13.98
N GLY A 389 -4.32 1.46 -14.71
CA GLY A 389 -3.82 2.81 -14.59
C GLY A 389 -2.70 3.17 -15.54
N SER A 390 -2.06 4.29 -15.25
CA SER A 390 -0.89 4.79 -15.96
C SER A 390 0.38 4.56 -15.16
N ASN A 391 1.43 4.11 -15.85
CA ASN A 391 2.72 3.79 -15.24
C ASN A 391 3.77 4.84 -15.60
N ARG A 392 3.52 6.08 -15.16
CA ARG A 392 4.16 7.29 -15.69
C ARG A 392 5.63 7.47 -15.29
N TRP A 393 6.12 6.69 -14.32
CA TRP A 393 7.49 6.80 -13.77
C TRP A 393 8.28 5.47 -13.80
N TRP A 394 7.64 4.33 -14.08
CA TRP A 394 8.27 3.00 -14.11
C TRP A 394 7.81 2.14 -15.31
N PRO A 395 8.25 2.44 -16.55
CA PRO A 395 7.78 1.85 -17.83
C PRO A 395 7.66 0.31 -17.94
N GLN A 396 8.18 -0.45 -16.98
CA GLN A 396 8.35 -1.90 -17.11
C GLN A 396 7.22 -2.72 -16.48
N GLU A 397 6.31 -2.11 -15.72
CA GLU A 397 5.26 -2.83 -15.01
C GLU A 397 3.96 -2.99 -15.82
N ALA A 398 3.14 -3.96 -15.43
CA ALA A 398 1.85 -4.20 -16.09
C ALA A 398 0.91 -3.01 -15.85
N PRO A 399 0.24 -2.48 -16.88
CA PRO A 399 -0.67 -1.34 -16.69
C PRO A 399 -1.98 -1.72 -15.97
N PHE A 400 -2.15 -3.00 -15.63
CA PHE A 400 -3.28 -3.50 -14.86
C PHE A 400 -2.97 -4.83 -14.14
N TYR A 401 -3.65 -5.04 -13.02
CA TYR A 401 -3.43 -6.10 -12.05
C TYR A 401 -4.77 -6.74 -11.63
N ILE A 402 -4.76 -8.06 -11.42
CA ILE A 402 -5.88 -8.81 -10.81
C ILE A 402 -5.65 -8.87 -9.29
N PHE A 403 -6.66 -8.55 -8.50
CA PHE A 403 -6.72 -8.89 -7.09
C PHE A 403 -7.57 -10.13 -6.85
N ASP A 404 -7.00 -11.15 -6.24
CA ASP A 404 -7.67 -12.43 -6.03
C ASP A 404 -8.36 -12.60 -4.66
N GLY A 405 -8.42 -11.52 -3.88
CA GLY A 405 -8.86 -11.55 -2.48
C GLY A 405 -7.71 -11.57 -1.47
N HIS A 406 -6.48 -11.81 -1.95
CA HIS A 406 -5.28 -11.86 -1.09
C HIS A 406 -4.15 -10.98 -1.60
N LEU A 407 -3.81 -11.03 -2.90
CA LEU A 407 -2.67 -10.29 -3.47
C LEU A 407 -3.04 -9.68 -4.82
N PHE A 408 -2.45 -8.52 -5.13
CA PHE A 408 -2.39 -8.07 -6.53
C PHE A 408 -1.43 -8.96 -7.32
N ARG A 409 -1.85 -9.32 -8.51
CA ARG A 409 -1.06 -10.11 -9.46
C ARG A 409 -1.08 -9.40 -10.80
N PRO A 410 0.07 -9.27 -11.50
CA PRO A 410 0.05 -8.85 -12.88
C PRO A 410 -0.93 -9.74 -13.65
N PHE A 411 -1.77 -9.14 -14.50
CA PHE A 411 -2.55 -9.95 -15.42
C PHE A 411 -1.59 -10.87 -16.19
N PRO A 412 -1.86 -12.18 -16.36
CA PRO A 412 -0.90 -13.12 -16.94
C PRO A 412 -0.54 -12.69 -18.37
N ILE A 413 0.60 -12.02 -18.51
CA ILE A 413 1.12 -11.52 -19.79
C ILE A 413 1.79 -12.70 -20.50
N PRO A 414 1.29 -13.05 -21.69
CA PRO A 414 2.23 -13.21 -22.80
C PRO A 414 1.96 -12.29 -23.99
N VAL A 415 0.88 -11.52 -24.04
CA VAL A 415 0.53 -10.74 -25.24
C VAL A 415 -0.06 -9.39 -24.85
N ARG A 416 0.71 -8.30 -24.97
CA ARG A 416 0.13 -6.95 -25.08
C ARG A 416 -0.54 -6.82 -26.45
N PRO A 417 -1.57 -5.97 -26.61
CA PRO A 417 -2.03 -5.57 -27.93
C PRO A 417 -0.87 -5.09 -28.81
N GLU A 418 -0.92 -5.43 -30.09
CA GLU A 418 0.09 -4.97 -31.05
C GLU A 418 0.18 -3.43 -31.04
N GLY A 419 1.39 -2.90 -30.88
CA GLY A 419 1.64 -1.45 -30.85
C GLY A 419 1.44 -0.76 -29.50
N MET A 420 1.01 -1.48 -28.46
CA MET A 420 0.98 -0.97 -27.08
C MET A 420 2.41 -0.80 -26.56
N SER A 421 2.75 0.42 -26.17
CA SER A 421 4.06 0.74 -25.60
C SER A 421 4.23 0.15 -24.20
N ASP A 422 5.41 0.39 -23.64
CA ASP A 422 5.73 0.10 -22.24
C ASP A 422 5.00 1.06 -21.27
N GLU A 423 4.58 2.24 -21.73
CA GLU A 423 3.96 3.31 -20.92
C GLU A 423 2.52 3.66 -21.37
N PRO A 424 1.60 2.70 -21.53
CA PRO A 424 0.25 3.02 -21.98
C PRO A 424 -0.55 3.65 -20.83
N ASN A 425 -1.42 4.60 -21.18
CA ASN A 425 -2.46 5.10 -20.29
C ASN A 425 -3.76 4.34 -20.58
N ILE A 426 -4.21 3.49 -19.66
CA ILE A 426 -5.49 2.78 -19.77
C ILE A 426 -6.61 3.71 -19.32
N THR A 427 -7.43 4.14 -20.26
CA THR A 427 -8.49 5.13 -20.03
C THR A 427 -9.81 4.51 -19.60
N ALA A 428 -10.10 3.30 -20.05
CA ALA A 428 -11.31 2.56 -19.67
C ALA A 428 -11.09 1.05 -19.76
N MET A 429 -11.69 0.32 -18.82
CA MET A 429 -11.70 -1.14 -18.86
C MET A 429 -13.03 -1.71 -18.35
N LEU A 430 -13.50 -2.78 -18.99
CA LEU A 430 -14.63 -3.60 -18.55
C LEU A 430 -14.22 -5.07 -18.62
N ALA A 431 -14.54 -5.85 -17.59
CA ALA A 431 -14.28 -7.28 -17.60
C ALA A 431 -15.55 -8.06 -17.25
N ASN A 432 -15.94 -8.95 -18.15
CA ASN A 432 -17.05 -9.89 -17.93
C ASN A 432 -16.55 -11.24 -17.41
N GLY A 433 -15.23 -11.42 -17.36
CA GLY A 433 -14.56 -12.63 -16.92
C GLY A 433 -13.14 -12.74 -17.50
N PRO A 434 -12.46 -13.88 -17.26
CA PRO A 434 -11.09 -14.10 -17.73
C PRO A 434 -10.92 -14.12 -19.24
N ASP A 435 -11.99 -14.44 -19.97
CA ASP A 435 -11.99 -14.60 -21.42
C ASP A 435 -12.70 -13.44 -22.14
N ASP A 436 -13.08 -12.38 -21.44
CA ASP A 436 -13.76 -11.24 -22.04
C ASP A 436 -13.44 -9.94 -21.29
N ILE A 437 -12.40 -9.27 -21.76
CA ILE A 437 -11.95 -7.97 -21.23
C ILE A 437 -11.92 -6.98 -22.38
N LEU A 438 -12.59 -5.85 -22.20
CA LEU A 438 -12.49 -4.72 -23.10
C LEU A 438 -11.59 -3.69 -22.46
N MET A 439 -10.60 -3.21 -23.20
CA MET A 439 -9.61 -2.26 -22.74
C MET A 439 -9.41 -1.17 -23.79
N ALA A 440 -9.44 0.08 -23.36
CA ALA A 440 -9.07 1.24 -24.15
C ALA A 440 -7.79 1.85 -23.58
N TRP A 441 -6.87 2.23 -24.46
CA TRP A 441 -5.62 2.86 -24.05
C TRP A 441 -5.13 3.86 -25.10
N TRP A 442 -4.29 4.78 -24.64
CA TRP A 442 -3.55 5.73 -25.48
C TRP A 442 -2.18 6.00 -24.88
N ASP A 443 -1.27 6.48 -25.72
CA ASP A 443 0.09 6.83 -25.36
C ASP A 443 0.37 8.26 -25.82
N PHE A 444 0.75 9.11 -24.87
CA PHE A 444 1.06 10.51 -25.11
C PHE A 444 2.32 10.72 -25.96
N VAL A 445 3.32 9.85 -25.80
CA VAL A 445 4.63 9.93 -26.45
C VAL A 445 4.56 9.43 -27.89
N THR A 446 3.98 8.24 -28.10
CA THR A 446 3.90 7.64 -29.43
C THR A 446 2.68 8.08 -30.22
N SER A 447 1.69 8.70 -29.56
CA SER A 447 0.35 8.98 -30.12
C SER A 447 -0.40 7.72 -30.57
N ASN A 448 0.08 6.53 -30.22
CA ASN A 448 -0.64 5.28 -30.47
C ASN A 448 -1.80 5.17 -29.49
N GLN A 449 -2.89 4.60 -29.97
CA GLN A 449 -4.10 4.43 -29.18
C GLN A 449 -4.99 3.34 -29.78
N GLY A 450 -5.92 2.82 -28.99
CA GLY A 450 -6.94 1.94 -29.53
C GLY A 450 -7.81 1.28 -28.48
N ASN A 451 -8.85 0.63 -28.97
CA ASN A 451 -9.78 -0.17 -28.18
C ASN A 451 -9.59 -1.63 -28.56
N TYR A 452 -9.47 -2.51 -27.56
CA TYR A 452 -9.14 -3.91 -27.75
C TYR A 452 -10.05 -4.80 -26.90
N ARG A 453 -10.28 -6.02 -27.39
CA ARG A 453 -10.98 -7.07 -26.66
C ARG A 453 -10.09 -8.30 -26.53
N TRP A 454 -9.91 -8.75 -25.30
CA TRP A 454 -9.30 -10.02 -24.95
C TRP A 454 -10.35 -11.12 -24.98
N ASN A 455 -10.04 -12.24 -25.62
CA ASN A 455 -10.94 -13.39 -25.76
C ASN A 455 -10.50 -14.63 -24.93
N GLY A 456 -9.55 -14.47 -24.01
CA GLY A 456 -8.90 -15.59 -23.28
C GLY A 456 -7.59 -16.06 -23.91
N GLN A 457 -7.31 -15.69 -25.16
CA GLN A 457 -6.12 -16.13 -25.90
C GLN A 457 -5.34 -15.00 -26.56
N GLU A 458 -6.03 -14.03 -27.16
CA GLU A 458 -5.41 -12.93 -27.89
C GLU A 458 -6.22 -11.63 -27.79
N TRP A 459 -5.53 -10.51 -28.06
CA TRP A 459 -6.16 -9.20 -28.18
C TRP A 459 -6.61 -8.95 -29.61
N THR A 460 -7.88 -8.61 -29.79
CA THR A 460 -8.44 -8.19 -31.07
C THR A 460 -8.78 -6.71 -31.02
N VAL A 461 -8.34 -5.96 -32.02
CA VAL A 461 -8.69 -4.53 -32.13
C VAL A 461 -10.17 -4.35 -32.48
N LEU A 462 -10.79 -3.36 -31.85
CA LEU A 462 -12.17 -2.96 -32.12
C LEU A 462 -12.21 -1.93 -33.26
N THR A 463 -13.08 -2.16 -34.23
CA THR A 463 -13.17 -1.35 -35.46
C THR A 463 -14.61 -0.93 -35.78
N ASN A 464 -14.76 0.02 -36.69
CA ASN A 464 -16.04 0.29 -37.36
C ASN A 464 -16.34 -0.77 -38.43
N ALA A 465 -17.57 -0.80 -38.93
CA ALA A 465 -17.99 -1.73 -39.99
C ALA A 465 -17.18 -1.64 -41.30
N ASN A 466 -16.47 -0.53 -41.54
CA ASN A 466 -15.57 -0.33 -42.68
C ASN A 466 -14.11 -0.75 -42.39
N GLY A 467 -13.82 -1.30 -41.21
CA GLY A 467 -12.49 -1.69 -40.76
C GLY A 467 -11.61 -0.55 -40.25
N SER A 468 -12.14 0.68 -40.11
CA SER A 468 -11.39 1.78 -39.50
C SER A 468 -11.33 1.63 -37.98
N TYR A 469 -10.27 2.16 -37.35
CA TYR A 469 -10.23 2.28 -35.90
C TYR A 469 -11.39 3.14 -35.38
N LEU A 470 -11.86 2.79 -34.18
CA LEU A 470 -12.73 3.62 -33.36
C LEU A 470 -11.88 4.68 -32.64
N ASP A 471 -12.48 5.81 -32.28
CA ASP A 471 -11.82 6.72 -31.33
C ASP A 471 -11.63 5.99 -29.99
N THR A 472 -10.52 6.25 -29.31
CA THR A 472 -10.23 5.65 -28.01
C THR A 472 -11.32 6.00 -27.01
N PHE A 473 -11.83 5.00 -26.30
CA PHE A 473 -12.83 5.20 -25.28
C PHE A 473 -12.19 5.73 -24.00
N GLU A 474 -12.77 6.78 -23.43
CA GLU A 474 -12.40 7.38 -22.15
C GLU A 474 -13.22 6.80 -20.99
N ARG A 475 -14.46 6.40 -21.25
CA ARG A 475 -15.30 5.65 -20.32
C ARG A 475 -16.15 4.63 -21.08
N MET A 476 -16.53 3.57 -20.38
CA MET A 476 -17.43 2.55 -20.91
C MET A 476 -18.50 2.20 -19.88
N TRP A 477 -19.71 1.91 -20.36
CA TRP A 477 -20.78 1.33 -19.58
C TRP A 477 -21.31 0.09 -20.31
N GLN A 478 -21.58 -0.98 -19.55
CA GLN A 478 -22.19 -2.18 -20.09
C GLN A 478 -23.66 -2.27 -19.65
N ALA A 479 -24.54 -2.51 -20.61
CA ALA A 479 -25.93 -2.81 -20.37
C ALA A 479 -26.14 -4.28 -19.97
N ASP A 480 -27.23 -4.59 -19.27
CA ASP A 480 -27.58 -5.95 -18.85
C ASP A 480 -27.68 -6.98 -19.99
N ASN A 481 -27.92 -6.53 -21.22
CA ASN A 481 -27.95 -7.38 -22.41
C ASN A 481 -26.54 -7.72 -22.95
N GLY A 482 -25.48 -7.22 -22.30
CA GLY A 482 -24.08 -7.39 -22.67
C GLY A 482 -23.55 -6.37 -23.67
N ASP A 483 -24.40 -5.47 -24.19
CA ASP A 483 -23.96 -4.40 -25.08
C ASP A 483 -23.11 -3.39 -24.29
N VAL A 484 -22.07 -2.88 -24.95
CA VAL A 484 -21.17 -1.89 -24.38
C VAL A 484 -21.36 -0.56 -25.09
N PHE A 485 -21.45 0.52 -24.32
CA PHE A 485 -21.46 1.88 -24.80
C PHE A 485 -20.19 2.57 -24.35
N GLY A 486 -19.42 3.07 -25.30
CA GLY A 486 -18.17 3.78 -25.06
C GLY A 486 -18.32 5.25 -25.41
N ILE A 487 -17.74 6.14 -24.61
CA ILE A 487 -17.56 7.54 -24.98
C ILE A 487 -16.08 7.81 -25.24
N SER A 488 -15.77 8.51 -26.33
CA SER A 488 -14.51 9.27 -26.45
C SER A 488 -14.78 10.72 -26.02
N THR A 489 -13.76 11.58 -26.08
CA THR A 489 -13.87 13.01 -25.74
C THR A 489 -15.13 13.69 -26.29
N HIS A 490 -15.61 13.31 -27.49
CA HIS A 490 -16.72 14.00 -28.16
C HIS A 490 -17.78 13.09 -28.81
N ARG A 491 -17.67 11.77 -28.66
CA ARG A 491 -18.49 10.82 -29.43
C ARG A 491 -18.99 9.68 -28.56
N LEU A 492 -20.19 9.21 -28.89
CA LEU A 492 -20.82 8.03 -28.28
C LEU A 492 -20.81 6.87 -29.29
N PHE A 493 -20.39 5.70 -28.83
CA PHE A 493 -20.30 4.48 -29.60
C PHE A 493 -21.14 3.37 -28.96
N HIS A 494 -21.66 2.47 -29.79
CA HIS A 494 -22.29 1.22 -29.40
C HIS A 494 -21.48 0.04 -29.93
N LEU A 495 -21.23 -0.91 -29.04
CA LEU A 495 -20.56 -2.16 -29.34
C LEU A 495 -21.48 -3.30 -28.90
N PRO A 496 -22.06 -4.06 -29.85
CA PRO A 496 -22.91 -5.19 -29.50
C PRO A 496 -22.18 -6.23 -28.65
N ALA A 497 -22.92 -6.93 -27.79
CA ALA A 497 -22.39 -8.00 -26.95
C ALA A 497 -21.54 -9.00 -27.77
N GLY A 498 -20.33 -9.32 -27.30
CA GLY A 498 -19.41 -10.24 -28.00
C GLY A 498 -18.77 -9.70 -29.30
N SER A 499 -19.16 -8.52 -29.80
CA SER A 499 -18.67 -7.97 -31.06
C SER A 499 -17.26 -7.40 -30.94
N THR A 500 -16.52 -7.40 -32.07
CA THR A 500 -15.32 -6.58 -32.28
C THR A 500 -15.56 -5.40 -33.22
N THR A 501 -16.81 -5.21 -33.63
CA THR A 501 -17.25 -4.12 -34.52
C THR A 501 -18.25 -3.23 -33.81
N GLY A 502 -17.89 -1.95 -33.66
CA GLY A 502 -18.75 -0.92 -33.07
C GLY A 502 -19.34 0.04 -34.11
N THR A 503 -20.29 0.84 -33.67
CA THR A 503 -20.93 1.90 -34.45
C THR A 503 -20.94 3.20 -33.68
N MET A 504 -20.54 4.30 -34.32
CA MET A 504 -20.74 5.64 -33.76
C MET A 504 -22.23 5.97 -33.79
N LEU A 505 -22.81 6.22 -32.62
CA LEU A 505 -24.20 6.63 -32.47
C LEU A 505 -24.35 8.14 -32.56
N TYR A 506 -23.35 8.88 -32.06
CA TYR A 506 -23.42 10.34 -32.01
C TYR A 506 -22.03 10.98 -31.97
N SER A 507 -21.95 12.20 -32.50
CA SER A 507 -20.81 13.11 -32.36
C SER A 507 -21.35 14.48 -31.99
N LEU A 508 -20.69 15.15 -31.04
CA LEU A 508 -21.02 16.54 -30.74
C LEU A 508 -20.90 17.43 -31.99
N PRO A 509 -21.75 18.46 -32.14
CA PRO A 509 -21.62 19.47 -33.17
C PRO A 509 -20.26 20.19 -33.08
N ASN A 510 -19.73 20.61 -34.22
CA ASN A 510 -18.40 21.24 -34.32
C ASN A 510 -18.26 22.48 -33.43
N GLU A 511 -19.36 23.19 -33.18
CA GLU A 511 -19.40 24.40 -32.38
C GLU A 511 -19.16 24.13 -30.88
N LEU A 512 -19.41 22.91 -30.42
CA LEU A 512 -19.26 22.50 -29.02
C LEU A 512 -17.94 21.78 -28.73
N LEU A 513 -17.26 21.23 -29.75
CA LEU A 513 -16.00 20.49 -29.59
C LEU A 513 -14.90 21.24 -28.82
N PRO A 514 -14.75 22.58 -28.91
CA PRO A 514 -13.71 23.28 -28.15
C PRO A 514 -14.01 23.44 -26.66
N THR A 515 -15.24 23.17 -26.23
CA THR A 515 -15.73 23.54 -24.89
C THR A 515 -16.42 22.42 -24.14
N VAL A 516 -16.88 21.37 -24.83
CA VAL A 516 -17.65 20.28 -24.23
C VAL A 516 -16.93 18.97 -24.51
N GLU A 517 -16.48 18.32 -23.45
CA GLU A 517 -15.94 16.96 -23.47
C GLU A 517 -16.81 16.03 -22.63
N PHE A 518 -16.94 14.77 -23.04
CA PHE A 518 -17.65 13.75 -22.29
C PHE A 518 -16.76 13.13 -21.22
N THR A 519 -17.21 13.11 -19.96
CA THR A 519 -16.39 12.70 -18.80
C THR A 519 -16.90 11.43 -18.11
N SER A 520 -18.20 11.14 -18.23
CA SER A 520 -18.85 10.02 -17.56
C SER A 520 -20.00 9.45 -18.35
N ILE A 521 -20.28 8.15 -18.17
CA ILE A 521 -21.38 7.44 -18.83
C ILE A 521 -22.01 6.42 -17.89
N TRP A 522 -23.34 6.38 -17.84
CA TRP A 522 -24.11 5.28 -17.25
C TRP A 522 -25.48 5.21 -17.87
N GLY A 523 -26.03 4.01 -18.04
CA GLY A 523 -27.37 3.82 -18.59
C GLY A 523 -28.28 3.01 -17.68
N ARG A 524 -29.57 3.31 -17.74
CA ARG A 524 -30.62 2.41 -17.22
C ARG A 524 -30.91 1.30 -18.24
N SER A 525 -30.78 1.61 -19.52
CA SER A 525 -31.00 0.67 -20.61
C SER A 525 -30.25 1.12 -21.87
N PRO A 526 -30.11 0.27 -22.90
CA PRO A 526 -29.57 0.67 -24.21
C PRO A 526 -30.27 1.87 -24.86
N THR A 527 -31.48 2.21 -24.40
CA THR A 527 -32.28 3.35 -24.91
C THR A 527 -32.45 4.46 -23.87
N GLU A 528 -31.75 4.41 -22.75
CA GLU A 528 -31.76 5.47 -21.74
C GLU A 528 -30.39 5.55 -21.08
N ILE A 529 -29.50 6.35 -21.69
CA ILE A 529 -28.09 6.51 -21.27
C ILE A 529 -27.85 7.97 -20.92
N TYR A 530 -27.16 8.22 -19.81
CA TYR A 530 -26.77 9.52 -19.32
C TYR A 530 -25.27 9.73 -19.50
N ILE A 531 -24.88 10.92 -19.96
CA ILE A 531 -23.49 11.29 -20.25
C ILE A 531 -23.20 12.63 -19.59
N GLY A 532 -22.20 12.66 -18.71
CA GLY A 532 -21.73 13.87 -18.06
C GLY A 532 -20.65 14.56 -18.89
N THR A 533 -20.38 15.83 -18.58
CA THR A 533 -19.40 16.64 -19.31
C THR A 533 -18.46 17.39 -18.39
N GLY A 534 -17.30 17.80 -18.93
CA GLY A 534 -16.30 18.62 -18.23
C GLY A 534 -16.78 20.05 -17.87
N ILE A 535 -17.97 20.44 -18.33
CA ILE A 535 -18.58 21.76 -18.04
C ILE A 535 -19.90 21.64 -17.29
N GLY A 536 -20.14 20.51 -16.61
CA GLY A 536 -21.29 20.36 -15.72
C GLY A 536 -22.63 20.07 -16.39
N THR A 537 -22.65 19.95 -17.72
CA THR A 537 -23.87 19.57 -18.44
C THR A 537 -24.05 18.05 -18.46
N ILE A 538 -25.30 17.59 -18.53
CA ILE A 538 -25.66 16.18 -18.66
C ILE A 538 -26.52 16.00 -19.91
N TYR A 539 -26.16 15.02 -20.74
CA TYR A 539 -26.96 14.59 -21.88
C TYR A 539 -27.65 13.27 -21.60
N ARG A 540 -28.85 13.08 -22.15
CA ARG A 540 -29.58 11.81 -22.17
C ARG A 540 -29.76 11.30 -23.59
N PHE A 541 -29.24 10.13 -23.88
CA PHE A 541 -29.50 9.37 -25.09
C PHE A 541 -30.77 8.53 -24.93
N ASP A 542 -31.69 8.64 -25.88
CA ASP A 542 -33.00 7.95 -25.87
C ASP A 542 -33.07 6.69 -26.75
N GLY A 543 -31.92 6.16 -27.18
CA GLY A 543 -31.83 5.10 -28.18
C GLY A 543 -31.71 5.61 -29.62
N SER A 544 -31.92 6.91 -29.85
CA SER A 544 -31.80 7.51 -31.19
C SER A 544 -30.98 8.79 -31.22
N THR A 545 -31.15 9.68 -30.23
CA THR A 545 -30.50 10.99 -30.19
C THR A 545 -30.13 11.39 -28.76
N LEU A 546 -29.09 12.21 -28.62
CA LEU A 546 -28.70 12.83 -27.35
C LEU A 546 -29.46 14.14 -27.15
N HIS A 547 -30.08 14.28 -25.98
CA HIS A 547 -30.81 15.46 -25.54
C HIS A 547 -30.09 16.08 -24.36
N LEU A 548 -29.92 17.41 -24.35
CA LEU A 548 -29.45 18.11 -23.16
C LEU A 548 -30.52 18.03 -22.06
N GLU A 549 -30.16 17.51 -20.89
CA GLU A 549 -31.03 17.53 -19.72
C GLU A 549 -30.97 18.90 -19.04
N ASN A 550 -32.05 19.29 -18.37
CA ASN A 550 -32.05 20.49 -17.55
C ASN A 550 -31.24 20.22 -16.27
N THR A 551 -29.98 20.63 -16.28
CA THR A 551 -29.13 20.67 -15.09
C THR A 551 -29.38 21.95 -14.29
N PRO A 552 -29.35 21.89 -12.95
CA PRO A 552 -29.34 23.06 -12.08
C PRO A 552 -28.26 24.08 -12.49
N ALA A 553 -28.53 25.38 -12.32
CA ALA A 553 -27.65 26.45 -12.80
C ALA A 553 -26.30 26.54 -12.06
N ASP A 554 -26.14 25.75 -11.00
CA ASP A 554 -24.98 25.66 -10.13
C ASP A 554 -24.02 24.53 -10.56
N THR A 555 -24.24 23.88 -11.72
CA THR A 555 -23.31 22.92 -12.33
C THR A 555 -22.22 23.60 -13.17
N GLU A 556 -21.43 24.53 -12.62
CA GLU A 556 -20.35 25.18 -13.38
C GLU A 556 -19.10 24.29 -13.54
N LEU A 557 -19.12 23.05 -13.05
CA LEU A 557 -17.95 22.17 -12.91
C LEU A 557 -18.20 20.77 -13.49
N ALA A 558 -17.14 20.00 -13.72
CA ALA A 558 -17.21 18.69 -14.37
C ALA A 558 -18.16 17.70 -13.68
N ILE A 559 -18.86 16.88 -14.48
CA ILE A 559 -19.60 15.70 -13.99
C ILE A 559 -18.71 14.47 -14.17
N ASP A 560 -17.87 14.18 -13.18
CA ASP A 560 -16.90 13.08 -13.25
C ASP A 560 -17.54 11.70 -13.22
N PHE A 561 -18.73 11.60 -12.63
CA PHE A 561 -19.42 10.33 -12.44
C PHE A 561 -20.93 10.46 -12.62
N ILE A 562 -21.52 9.50 -13.32
CA ILE A 562 -22.96 9.24 -13.32
C ILE A 562 -23.15 7.76 -13.01
N CYS A 563 -24.02 7.46 -12.06
CA CYS A 563 -24.33 6.08 -11.71
C CYS A 563 -25.73 6.00 -11.12
N GLY A 564 -26.37 4.84 -11.24
CA GLY A 564 -27.73 4.70 -10.77
C GLY A 564 -28.22 3.28 -10.67
N ARG A 565 -29.47 3.18 -10.23
CA ARG A 565 -30.32 2.00 -10.20
C ARG A 565 -31.64 2.35 -10.89
N ASP A 566 -32.56 1.39 -10.98
CA ASP A 566 -33.86 1.58 -11.65
C ASP A 566 -34.58 2.87 -11.21
N SER A 567 -34.66 3.15 -9.91
CA SER A 567 -35.41 4.31 -9.37
C SER A 567 -34.55 5.52 -9.00
N ASP A 568 -33.24 5.37 -8.86
CA ASP A 568 -32.34 6.40 -8.32
C ASP A 568 -31.13 6.57 -9.23
N ILE A 569 -31.00 7.74 -9.85
CA ILE A 569 -29.85 8.08 -10.71
C ILE A 569 -29.17 9.29 -10.10
N TYR A 570 -27.86 9.21 -9.94
CA TYR A 570 -27.04 10.25 -9.37
C TYR A 570 -25.96 10.69 -10.35
N ALA A 571 -25.63 11.98 -10.29
CA ALA A 571 -24.48 12.58 -10.92
C ALA A 571 -23.62 13.17 -9.80
N LEU A 572 -22.31 12.98 -9.88
CA LEU A 572 -21.32 13.45 -8.92
C LEU A 572 -20.24 14.19 -9.71
N GLY A 573 -19.75 15.29 -9.17
CA GLY A 573 -18.75 16.12 -9.82
C GLY A 573 -17.83 16.82 -8.85
N ASP A 574 -17.03 17.72 -9.40
CA ASP A 574 -16.11 18.61 -8.70
C ASP A 574 -16.80 19.46 -7.61
N GLU A 575 -15.99 19.94 -6.64
CA GLU A 575 -16.41 20.73 -5.47
C GLU A 575 -17.52 20.07 -4.63
N HIS A 576 -17.44 18.76 -4.39
CA HIS A 576 -18.39 18.03 -3.52
C HIS A 576 -19.86 18.07 -3.94
N ARG A 577 -20.18 18.26 -5.22
CA ARG A 577 -21.58 18.34 -5.63
C ARG A 577 -22.10 17.01 -6.12
N ALA A 578 -23.31 16.71 -5.65
CA ALA A 578 -24.08 15.56 -6.06
C ALA A 578 -25.48 16.01 -6.48
N TRP A 579 -26.00 15.42 -7.55
CA TRP A 579 -27.34 15.65 -8.04
C TRP A 579 -28.08 14.34 -8.16
N LYS A 580 -29.37 14.35 -7.88
CA LYS A 580 -30.28 13.26 -8.17
C LYS A 580 -31.18 13.61 -9.33
N ARG A 581 -31.39 12.65 -10.22
CA ARG A 581 -32.39 12.77 -11.27
C ARG A 581 -33.79 12.48 -10.73
N GLY A 582 -34.64 13.51 -10.70
CA GLY A 582 -36.09 13.37 -10.48
C GLY A 582 -36.85 13.17 -11.79
N THR A 583 -38.19 13.21 -11.72
CA THR A 583 -39.04 13.13 -12.93
C THR A 583 -38.97 14.36 -13.82
N SER A 584 -38.59 15.52 -13.26
CA SER A 584 -38.58 16.82 -13.93
C SER A 584 -37.19 17.34 -14.29
N GLY A 585 -36.13 16.57 -14.04
CA GLY A 585 -34.74 16.97 -14.26
C GLY A 585 -33.85 16.64 -13.06
N TRP A 586 -32.67 17.26 -13.03
CA TRP A 586 -31.68 17.06 -11.96
C TRP A 586 -31.92 18.03 -10.80
N THR A 587 -31.73 17.56 -9.58
CA THR A 587 -31.84 18.36 -8.34
C THR A 587 -30.66 18.08 -7.44
N VAL A 588 -30.10 19.12 -6.80
CA VAL A 588 -29.00 19.00 -5.84
C VAL A 588 -29.38 18.03 -4.71
N MET A 589 -28.44 17.16 -4.33
CA MET A 589 -28.61 16.21 -3.24
C MET A 589 -28.46 16.91 -1.88
N PRO A 590 -29.50 16.89 -1.02
CA PRO A 590 -29.40 17.47 0.31
C PRO A 590 -28.38 16.72 1.19
N GLY A 591 -27.59 17.46 1.97
CA GLY A 591 -26.69 16.89 2.98
C GLY A 591 -25.30 16.51 2.49
N VAL A 592 -24.95 16.85 1.24
CA VAL A 592 -23.58 16.73 0.70
C VAL A 592 -22.78 18.04 0.91
N ASP A 593 -23.43 19.11 1.38
CA ASP A 593 -22.80 20.40 1.69
C ASP A 593 -22.00 20.33 3.01
N GLY A 594 -20.66 20.46 2.97
CA GLY A 594 -19.89 20.74 4.19
C GLY A 594 -18.48 20.14 4.38
N ALA A 595 -17.79 19.63 3.34
CA ALA A 595 -16.52 18.90 3.52
C ALA A 595 -15.30 19.41 2.70
N GLY A 596 -15.20 20.70 2.35
CA GLY A 596 -14.04 21.28 1.64
C GLY A 596 -14.31 21.60 0.17
N GLU A 597 -13.29 21.67 -0.71
CA GLU A 597 -13.42 21.91 -2.18
C GLU A 597 -13.14 20.66 -3.04
N ASP A 598 -13.03 19.49 -2.44
CA ASP A 598 -12.50 18.26 -3.05
C ASP A 598 -13.51 17.49 -3.95
N PRO A 599 -13.03 16.68 -4.90
CA PRO A 599 -13.90 15.92 -5.79
C PRO A 599 -14.25 14.53 -5.25
N PHE A 600 -15.35 13.97 -5.77
CA PHE A 600 -15.57 12.52 -5.73
C PHE A 600 -14.55 11.83 -6.63
N ASN A 601 -14.11 10.63 -6.26
CA ASN A 601 -13.05 9.92 -6.99
C ASN A 601 -13.50 8.60 -7.62
N GLY A 602 -14.59 8.02 -7.14
CA GLY A 602 -15.09 6.75 -7.64
C GLY A 602 -16.54 6.50 -7.26
N VAL A 603 -17.24 5.69 -8.05
CA VAL A 603 -18.66 5.38 -7.87
C VAL A 603 -18.96 3.93 -8.23
N ILE A 604 -19.92 3.34 -7.53
CA ILE A 604 -20.52 2.07 -7.92
C ILE A 604 -22.01 2.01 -7.56
N ALA A 605 -22.81 1.43 -8.45
CA ALA A 605 -24.18 1.01 -8.16
C ALA A 605 -24.19 -0.45 -7.69
N THR A 606 -24.81 -0.68 -6.55
CA THR A 606 -25.01 -2.01 -5.95
C THR A 606 -26.49 -2.31 -5.88
N ALA A 607 -26.87 -3.51 -5.42
CA ALA A 607 -28.29 -3.85 -5.26
C ALA A 607 -29.02 -2.90 -4.29
N ASP A 608 -28.37 -2.44 -3.22
CA ASP A 608 -29.03 -1.70 -2.14
C ASP A 608 -28.84 -0.18 -2.20
N ALA A 609 -27.77 0.33 -2.83
CA ALA A 609 -27.50 1.76 -2.94
C ALA A 609 -26.51 2.11 -4.06
N VAL A 610 -26.29 3.41 -4.27
CA VAL A 610 -25.10 3.91 -4.97
C VAL A 610 -24.07 4.32 -3.91
N TYR A 611 -22.83 3.89 -4.06
CA TYR A 611 -21.72 4.26 -3.19
C TYR A 611 -20.72 5.13 -3.95
N ALA A 612 -20.13 6.10 -3.27
CA ALA A 612 -19.08 6.94 -3.86
C ALA A 612 -17.93 7.18 -2.88
N THR A 613 -16.72 7.25 -3.40
CA THR A 613 -15.52 7.63 -2.63
C THR A 613 -15.21 9.11 -2.82
N GLN A 614 -14.67 9.73 -1.78
CA GLN A 614 -14.23 11.12 -1.81
C GLN A 614 -12.95 11.25 -0.99
N ALA A 615 -12.00 12.03 -1.51
CA ALA A 615 -10.82 12.45 -0.76
C ALA A 615 -11.14 13.76 -0.02
N THR A 616 -10.74 13.90 1.24
CA THR A 616 -10.74 15.21 1.90
C THR A 616 -9.31 15.73 2.02
N ASN A 617 -9.07 16.96 1.59
CA ASN A 617 -7.74 17.55 1.46
C ASN A 617 -7.09 17.82 2.83
N SER A 618 -6.00 17.09 3.10
CA SER A 618 -4.74 17.70 3.50
C SER A 618 -3.78 17.56 2.32
N SER A 619 -3.36 18.70 1.78
CA SER A 619 -2.63 18.90 0.53
C SER A 619 -1.37 18.03 0.35
N PHE A 620 -1.23 17.48 -0.86
CA PHE A 620 -0.01 16.98 -1.51
C PHE A 620 0.98 16.13 -0.67
N ILE A 621 1.03 14.84 -1.03
CA ILE A 621 1.98 13.80 -0.60
C ILE A 621 1.64 13.20 0.79
N GLY A 622 0.81 12.15 0.78
CA GLY A 622 0.91 11.08 1.78
C GLY A 622 -0.06 11.03 2.98
N GLY A 623 -1.26 11.63 2.97
CA GLY A 623 -2.12 11.47 4.17
C GLY A 623 -3.49 12.13 4.24
N GLY A 624 -4.24 12.28 3.14
CA GLY A 624 -5.65 12.73 3.24
C GLY A 624 -6.55 11.68 3.91
N THR A 625 -7.52 12.12 4.72
CA THR A 625 -8.59 11.25 5.22
C THR A 625 -9.59 10.97 4.09
N GLY A 626 -10.07 9.73 4.00
CA GLY A 626 -11.03 9.32 2.98
C GLY A 626 -12.46 9.20 3.50
N LEU A 627 -13.46 9.47 2.64
CA LEU A 627 -14.88 9.24 2.89
C LEU A 627 -15.47 8.20 1.93
N ILE A 628 -16.45 7.44 2.40
CA ILE A 628 -17.35 6.63 1.57
C ILE A 628 -18.78 7.06 1.85
N TRP A 629 -19.48 7.46 0.79
CA TRP A 629 -20.87 7.88 0.80
C TRP A 629 -21.77 6.75 0.34
N LYS A 630 -22.98 6.72 0.91
CA LYS A 630 -24.10 5.88 0.49
C LYS A 630 -25.27 6.77 0.12
N PHE A 631 -25.76 6.61 -1.11
CA PHE A 631 -26.87 7.34 -1.69
C PHE A 631 -28.09 6.42 -1.86
N VAL A 632 -29.21 6.79 -1.23
CA VAL A 632 -30.49 6.06 -1.32
C VAL A 632 -31.63 7.06 -1.38
N GLY A 633 -32.44 7.02 -2.44
CA GLY A 633 -33.50 8.01 -2.62
C GLY A 633 -32.93 9.44 -2.61
N ASN A 634 -33.49 10.29 -1.74
CA ASN A 634 -33.05 11.68 -1.56
C ASN A 634 -32.14 11.85 -0.33
N GLN A 635 -31.43 10.79 0.08
CA GLN A 635 -30.53 10.81 1.22
C GLN A 635 -29.11 10.46 0.76
N ALA A 636 -28.15 11.25 1.21
CA ALA A 636 -26.73 10.95 1.14
C ALA A 636 -26.19 10.84 2.57
N THR A 637 -25.49 9.75 2.86
CA THR A 637 -24.96 9.46 4.21
C THR A 637 -23.52 9.00 4.10
N ILE A 638 -22.66 9.51 4.97
CA ILE A 638 -21.28 9.01 5.12
C ILE A 638 -21.35 7.70 5.89
N VAL A 639 -20.86 6.61 5.29
CA VAL A 639 -20.83 5.26 5.88
C VAL A 639 -19.42 4.83 6.29
N ALA A 640 -18.39 5.55 5.84
CA ALA A 640 -17.03 5.45 6.36
C ALA A 640 -16.32 6.81 6.28
N GLN A 641 -15.55 7.14 7.31
CA GLN A 641 -14.77 8.38 7.42
C GLN A 641 -13.46 8.13 8.17
N GLY A 642 -12.48 9.03 7.99
CA GLY A 642 -11.18 8.92 8.67
C GLY A 642 -10.27 7.84 8.11
N LEU A 643 -10.54 7.37 6.88
CA LEU A 643 -9.78 6.30 6.25
C LEU A 643 -8.32 6.71 6.06
N SER A 644 -7.37 5.82 6.39
CA SER A 644 -5.95 6.05 6.20
C SER A 644 -5.63 5.94 4.71
N GLY A 645 -5.37 7.09 4.08
CA GLY A 645 -5.26 7.22 2.62
C GLY A 645 -6.64 7.34 1.99
N ALA A 646 -6.83 8.37 1.17
CA ALA A 646 -8.10 8.60 0.49
C ALA A 646 -8.37 7.53 -0.59
N PRO A 647 -9.51 6.84 -0.57
CA PRO A 647 -9.85 5.88 -1.61
C PRO A 647 -10.10 6.62 -2.92
N GLY A 648 -9.30 6.28 -3.93
CA GLY A 648 -9.44 6.78 -5.29
C GLY A 648 -10.55 6.06 -6.03
N HIS A 649 -10.72 4.75 -5.81
CA HIS A 649 -11.62 3.92 -6.61
C HIS A 649 -12.42 2.94 -5.76
N ILE A 650 -13.53 2.45 -6.31
CA ILE A 650 -14.47 1.58 -5.60
C ILE A 650 -15.04 0.52 -6.53
N VAL A 651 -15.12 -0.72 -6.05
CA VAL A 651 -15.63 -1.86 -6.82
C VAL A 651 -16.36 -2.86 -5.93
N GLN A 652 -17.39 -3.50 -6.50
CA GLN A 652 -18.11 -4.62 -5.91
C GLN A 652 -17.97 -5.82 -6.84
N THR A 653 -17.56 -6.96 -6.31
CA THR A 653 -17.45 -8.23 -7.03
C THR A 653 -18.80 -8.96 -7.05
N ASN A 654 -19.01 -9.96 -7.93
CA ASN A 654 -20.33 -10.56 -8.09
C ASN A 654 -20.84 -11.27 -6.81
N ASP A 655 -19.94 -11.71 -5.93
CA ASP A 655 -20.26 -12.28 -4.62
C ASP A 655 -20.72 -11.24 -3.58
N GLY A 656 -20.73 -9.95 -3.95
CA GLY A 656 -21.11 -8.84 -3.09
C GLY A 656 -19.98 -8.26 -2.24
N SER A 657 -18.76 -8.79 -2.36
CA SER A 657 -17.59 -8.22 -1.69
C SER A 657 -17.28 -6.84 -2.25
N PHE A 658 -16.84 -5.95 -1.37
CA PHE A 658 -16.63 -4.54 -1.64
C PHE A 658 -15.18 -4.17 -1.37
N TYR A 659 -14.59 -3.38 -2.26
CA TYR A 659 -13.22 -2.91 -2.14
C TYR A 659 -13.14 -1.43 -2.52
N ALA A 660 -12.52 -0.63 -1.65
CA ALA A 660 -12.12 0.74 -1.94
C ALA A 660 -10.58 0.82 -1.94
N VAL A 661 -10.02 1.36 -3.03
CA VAL A 661 -8.60 1.24 -3.39
C VAL A 661 -7.98 2.63 -3.49
N ASN A 662 -6.80 2.82 -2.91
CA ASN A 662 -5.94 4.00 -3.09
C ASN A 662 -4.66 3.63 -3.84
N ASN A 663 -3.87 4.66 -4.20
CA ASN A 663 -2.57 4.47 -4.83
C ASN A 663 -1.53 3.78 -3.92
N SER A 664 -1.81 3.57 -2.63
CA SER A 664 -0.94 2.82 -1.71
C SER A 664 -1.31 1.34 -1.61
N GLY A 665 -2.26 0.84 -2.40
CA GLY A 665 -2.66 -0.56 -2.41
C GLY A 665 -4.11 -0.77 -2.01
N TYR A 666 -4.58 -0.28 -0.86
CA TYR A 666 -5.94 -0.52 -0.37
C TYR A 666 -6.36 0.49 0.72
N CYS A 667 -7.68 0.76 0.81
CA CYS A 667 -8.28 1.52 1.93
C CYS A 667 -9.22 0.66 2.77
N VAL A 668 -10.21 0.02 2.14
CA VAL A 668 -11.34 -0.62 2.85
C VAL A 668 -11.85 -1.88 2.13
N THR A 669 -12.23 -2.90 2.90
CA THR A 669 -13.04 -4.04 2.40
C THR A 669 -14.07 -4.54 3.42
N ASN A 670 -15.16 -5.16 2.95
CA ASN A 670 -16.11 -5.89 3.82
C ASN A 670 -15.78 -7.39 3.97
N ARG A 671 -14.75 -7.88 3.27
CA ARG A 671 -14.34 -9.28 3.32
C ARG A 671 -13.47 -9.57 4.55
N PRO A 672 -13.56 -10.76 5.16
CA PRO A 672 -12.62 -11.18 6.21
C PRO A 672 -11.18 -11.18 5.68
N LEU A 673 -10.29 -10.53 6.41
CA LEU A 673 -8.86 -10.49 6.10
C LEU A 673 -8.14 -11.64 6.80
N PRO A 674 -7.13 -12.27 6.16
CA PRO A 674 -6.20 -13.14 6.86
C PRO A 674 -5.41 -12.36 7.94
N ASP A 675 -4.86 -13.06 8.92
CA ASP A 675 -4.00 -12.45 9.95
C ASP A 675 -2.74 -11.80 9.30
N GLY A 676 -2.39 -10.57 9.71
CA GLY A 676 -1.20 -9.85 9.25
C GLY A 676 -1.39 -8.88 8.08
N PHE A 677 -2.61 -8.59 7.66
CA PHE A 677 -2.92 -7.60 6.61
C PHE A 677 -3.23 -6.20 7.18
N SER A 678 -2.72 -5.14 6.54
CA SER A 678 -2.87 -3.72 6.93
C SER A 678 -4.13 -3.03 6.38
N MET A 679 -5.19 -3.77 6.06
CA MET A 679 -6.44 -3.21 5.51
C MET A 679 -7.48 -2.88 6.60
N GLN A 680 -8.23 -1.80 6.41
CA GLN A 680 -9.38 -1.49 7.25
C GLN A 680 -10.58 -2.33 6.80
N ARG A 681 -11.05 -3.25 7.64
CA ARG A 681 -12.31 -3.96 7.40
C ARG A 681 -13.49 -3.10 7.86
N VAL A 682 -14.50 -2.97 7.01
CA VAL A 682 -15.74 -2.25 7.33
C VAL A 682 -16.92 -3.17 7.12
N ASP A 683 -17.71 -3.39 8.16
CA ASP A 683 -19.01 -4.03 8.03
C ASP A 683 -20.09 -2.95 7.87
N PHE A 684 -20.55 -2.78 6.63
CA PHE A 684 -21.59 -1.80 6.28
C PHE A 684 -22.97 -2.15 6.85
N ASN A 685 -23.13 -3.32 7.50
CA ASN A 685 -24.40 -3.80 8.06
C ASN A 685 -24.47 -3.76 9.60
N THR A 686 -23.39 -3.41 10.30
CA THR A 686 -23.39 -3.33 11.77
C THR A 686 -23.48 -1.88 12.27
N PRO A 687 -24.36 -1.57 13.24
CA PRO A 687 -24.51 -0.22 13.81
C PRO A 687 -23.45 0.12 14.88
N GLU A 688 -22.51 -0.78 15.22
CA GLU A 688 -21.55 -0.58 16.30
C GLU A 688 -20.09 -0.59 15.80
N TRP A 689 -19.24 0.16 16.50
CA TRP A 689 -17.79 0.18 16.32
C TRP A 689 -17.19 -1.24 16.28
N GLN A 690 -16.36 -1.53 15.28
CA GLN A 690 -15.49 -2.71 15.29
C GLN A 690 -14.04 -2.22 15.35
N PRO A 691 -13.31 -2.44 16.46
CA PRO A 691 -11.87 -2.24 16.47
C PRO A 691 -11.21 -3.33 15.63
N ILE A 692 -10.30 -2.93 14.74
CA ILE A 692 -9.36 -3.83 14.07
C ILE A 692 -8.01 -3.52 14.68
N GLY A 693 -7.37 -4.54 15.24
CA GLY A 693 -6.18 -4.42 16.08
C GLY A 693 -5.01 -3.68 15.41
N ASP A 694 -4.18 -3.09 16.29
CA ASP A 694 -2.83 -2.52 16.16
C ASP A 694 -2.47 -1.59 14.98
N SER A 695 -3.34 -1.37 13.99
CA SER A 695 -3.06 -0.46 12.84
C SER A 695 -3.89 0.84 12.83
N GLY A 696 -4.61 1.14 13.90
CA GLY A 696 -5.13 2.47 14.23
C GLY A 696 -5.92 3.23 13.16
N VAL A 697 -7.20 2.89 12.95
CA VAL A 697 -8.28 3.84 12.61
C VAL A 697 -9.60 3.25 13.11
N ALA A 698 -10.48 4.09 13.66
CA ALA A 698 -11.77 3.70 14.19
C ALA A 698 -12.90 4.23 13.28
N VAL A 699 -13.89 3.41 12.92
CA VAL A 699 -14.99 3.73 11.99
C VAL A 699 -16.31 3.93 12.75
N MET A 700 -17.00 5.05 12.50
CA MET A 700 -18.36 5.32 13.01
C MET A 700 -19.44 5.06 11.95
N PRO A 701 -20.53 4.34 12.27
CA PRO A 701 -21.83 4.48 11.61
C PRO A 701 -22.67 5.52 12.35
N HIS A 702 -23.20 6.52 11.64
CA HIS A 702 -24.09 7.54 12.21
C HIS A 702 -25.50 6.97 12.46
N ALA A 703 -25.69 6.25 13.56
CA ALA A 703 -27.01 5.94 14.11
C ALA A 703 -26.96 5.98 15.66
N GLU A 704 -27.85 6.80 16.23
CA GLU A 704 -28.14 6.94 17.67
C GLU A 704 -27.10 7.68 18.54
N ILE A 705 -26.96 9.00 18.32
CA ILE A 705 -26.61 9.95 19.40
C ILE A 705 -27.88 10.29 20.19
N GLU A 706 -28.60 9.29 20.69
CA GLU A 706 -29.57 9.46 21.77
C GLU A 706 -29.55 8.16 22.58
N SER A 707 -29.07 8.22 23.83
CA SER A 707 -29.17 7.18 24.87
C SER A 707 -27.93 6.36 25.30
N ARG A 708 -26.79 7.02 25.51
CA ARG A 708 -25.87 6.58 26.59
C ARG A 708 -25.59 7.74 27.55
N PRO A 709 -25.45 7.47 28.87
CA PRO A 709 -25.30 8.51 29.89
C PRO A 709 -23.90 9.14 29.76
N LEU A 710 -23.83 10.12 28.86
CA LEU A 710 -22.69 10.96 28.56
C LEU A 710 -22.46 11.95 29.70
N LEU A 711 -21.18 12.15 30.08
CA LEU A 711 -20.69 13.50 30.33
C LEU A 711 -21.12 14.34 29.13
N THR A 712 -22.00 15.31 29.33
CA THR A 712 -22.59 16.10 28.25
C THR A 712 -21.50 16.91 27.53
N ALA A 713 -20.87 16.33 26.52
CA ALA A 713 -20.00 17.03 25.59
C ALA A 713 -20.89 17.98 24.77
N TRP A 714 -20.70 19.28 24.96
CA TRP A 714 -21.40 20.32 24.23
C TRP A 714 -20.48 20.86 23.12
N GLN A 715 -21.03 20.99 21.91
CA GLN A 715 -20.32 21.21 20.65
C GLN A 715 -19.48 22.50 20.59
N SER A 716 -18.15 22.36 20.58
CA SER A 716 -17.23 23.03 19.64
C SER A 716 -15.83 22.42 19.80
N GLN A 717 -15.27 21.89 18.71
CA GLN A 717 -13.92 21.32 18.68
C GLN A 717 -12.99 22.34 18.03
N LEU A 718 -11.96 22.78 18.76
CA LEU A 718 -10.85 23.52 18.18
C LEU A 718 -9.75 22.52 17.84
N ASP A 719 -9.43 22.38 16.56
CA ASP A 719 -8.31 21.57 16.09
C ASP A 719 -7.18 22.48 15.61
N LEU A 720 -6.10 22.54 16.39
CA LEU A 720 -4.92 23.35 16.07
C LEU A 720 -3.89 22.59 15.21
N SER A 721 -4.13 21.31 14.88
CA SER A 721 -3.25 20.52 14.02
C SER A 721 -3.20 21.03 12.57
N ALA A 722 -4.18 21.85 12.17
CA ALA A 722 -4.27 22.49 10.86
C ALA A 722 -3.31 23.70 10.68
N PHE A 723 -2.58 24.13 11.72
CA PHE A 723 -1.63 25.27 11.63
C PHE A 723 -0.16 24.87 11.90
N PRO A 724 0.44 23.99 11.07
CA PRO A 724 1.77 23.43 11.34
C PRO A 724 2.94 24.42 11.13
N PHE A 725 2.71 25.63 10.60
CA PHE A 725 3.76 26.59 10.22
C PHE A 725 3.84 27.85 11.11
N GLY A 726 3.27 27.78 12.31
CA GLY A 726 3.19 28.90 13.25
C GLY A 726 1.79 29.49 13.31
N LEU A 727 1.43 29.94 14.52
CA LEU A 727 0.12 30.50 14.81
C LEU A 727 -0.02 31.88 14.15
N PRO A 728 -1.17 32.21 13.54
CA PRO A 728 -1.42 33.55 13.04
C PRO A 728 -1.43 34.59 14.17
N GLU A 729 -1.11 35.86 13.86
CA GLU A 729 -1.13 36.97 14.82
C GLU A 729 -2.54 37.14 15.40
N ASP A 730 -2.66 37.15 16.74
CA ASP A 730 -3.88 37.40 17.54
C ASP A 730 -5.21 37.14 16.78
N GLU A 731 -5.52 35.88 16.48
CA GLU A 731 -6.75 35.53 15.75
C GLU A 731 -7.94 35.26 16.68
N THR A 732 -9.13 35.67 16.22
CA THR A 732 -10.41 35.42 16.88
C THR A 732 -11.33 34.65 15.93
N TRP A 733 -11.80 33.49 16.35
CA TRP A 733 -12.74 32.67 15.59
C TRP A 733 -14.08 32.57 16.31
N THR A 734 -15.16 32.41 15.54
CA THR A 734 -16.51 32.24 16.10
C THR A 734 -17.09 30.91 15.61
N ILE A 735 -17.45 30.02 16.54
CA ILE A 735 -18.11 28.74 16.24
C ILE A 735 -19.48 28.78 16.91
N GLY A 736 -20.55 28.84 16.11
CA GLY A 736 -21.90 29.09 16.64
C GLY A 736 -22.01 30.47 17.30
N THR A 737 -22.38 30.53 18.58
CA THR A 737 -22.41 31.77 19.39
C THR A 737 -21.14 32.02 20.20
N GLN A 738 -20.16 31.11 20.14
CA GLN A 738 -18.98 31.08 21.00
C GLN A 738 -17.79 31.73 20.30
N GLN A 739 -16.93 32.44 21.05
CA GLN A 739 -15.72 33.07 20.53
C GLN A 739 -14.46 32.45 21.10
N TRP A 740 -13.52 32.09 20.23
CA TRP A 740 -12.19 31.62 20.54
C TRP A 740 -11.19 32.72 20.21
N VAL A 741 -10.28 33.04 21.12
CA VAL A 741 -9.23 34.04 20.94
C VAL A 741 -7.89 33.40 21.26
N LEU A 742 -6.97 33.48 20.30
CA LEU A 742 -5.59 33.07 20.49
C LEU A 742 -4.73 34.33 20.71
N GLN A 743 -3.93 34.36 21.77
CA GLN A 743 -3.02 35.47 22.06
C GLN A 743 -1.59 34.97 22.28
N GLN A 744 -0.64 35.56 21.56
CA GLN A 744 0.77 35.25 21.71
C GLN A 744 1.47 36.32 22.56
N ASP A 745 2.24 35.93 23.57
CA ASP A 745 3.00 36.89 24.38
C ASP A 745 4.14 37.51 23.55
N ARG A 746 4.02 38.81 23.24
CA ARG A 746 4.89 39.53 22.28
C ARG A 746 6.31 39.88 22.76
N GLN A 747 6.80 39.31 23.86
CA GLN A 747 8.17 39.59 24.34
C GLN A 747 9.09 38.41 24.14
N TRP A 748 9.84 38.43 23.03
CA TRP A 748 11.02 37.59 22.82
C TRP A 748 12.07 37.95 23.87
N ASP A 749 12.38 37.03 24.78
CA ASP A 749 13.30 37.25 25.91
C ASP A 749 14.78 36.97 25.56
N GLY A 750 15.06 36.54 24.32
CA GLY A 750 16.41 36.23 23.85
C GLY A 750 16.83 34.76 24.03
N THR A 751 15.94 33.89 24.47
CA THR A 751 16.17 32.44 24.58
C THR A 751 15.78 31.70 23.29
N SER A 752 16.23 30.44 23.15
CA SER A 752 15.94 29.58 22.00
C SER A 752 14.56 28.92 22.05
N SER A 753 13.74 29.21 23.07
CA SER A 753 12.37 28.71 23.23
C SER A 753 11.35 29.73 22.74
N LEU A 754 10.36 29.28 21.96
CA LEU A 754 9.23 30.11 21.54
C LEU A 754 8.40 30.55 22.76
N PRO A 755 7.82 31.76 22.77
CA PRO A 755 6.98 32.23 23.87
C PRO A 755 5.70 31.40 23.99
N ALA A 756 5.20 31.25 25.23
CA ALA A 756 3.95 30.55 25.52
C ALA A 756 2.75 31.22 24.82
N VAL A 757 1.77 30.40 24.45
CA VAL A 757 0.56 30.82 23.73
C VAL A 757 -0.63 30.72 24.66
N HIS A 758 -1.46 31.76 24.75
CA HIS A 758 -2.68 31.73 25.55
C HIS A 758 -3.90 31.50 24.67
N VAL A 759 -4.68 30.49 24.99
CA VAL A 759 -6.00 30.28 24.38
C VAL A 759 -7.05 30.80 25.34
N GLN A 760 -7.88 31.74 24.89
CA GLN A 760 -9.05 32.23 25.60
C GLN A 760 -10.31 31.76 24.88
N PHE A 761 -11.21 31.13 25.62
CA PHE A 761 -12.50 30.68 25.11
C PHE A 761 -13.62 31.43 25.82
N HIS A 762 -14.49 32.12 25.09
CA HIS A 762 -15.59 32.89 25.63
C HIS A 762 -16.92 32.14 25.55
N TYR A 763 -17.63 32.07 26.68
CA TYR A 763 -18.96 31.49 26.80
C TYR A 763 -19.86 32.36 27.68
N THR A 764 -21.17 32.13 27.59
CA THR A 764 -22.20 32.75 28.43
C THR A 764 -22.87 31.72 29.33
N ALA A 765 -23.38 32.15 30.49
CA ALA A 765 -24.05 31.25 31.43
C ALA A 765 -25.30 30.54 30.85
N ALA A 766 -25.89 31.07 29.78
CA ALA A 766 -27.01 30.45 29.08
C ALA A 766 -26.60 29.26 28.19
N GLU A 767 -25.30 29.11 27.92
CA GLU A 767 -24.72 28.05 27.06
C GLU A 767 -24.23 26.84 27.87
N LEU A 768 -24.29 26.90 29.21
CA LEU A 768 -24.00 25.77 30.08
C LEU A 768 -25.24 24.88 30.26
N PRO A 769 -25.06 23.56 30.48
CA PRO A 769 -26.15 22.65 30.81
C PRO A 769 -26.99 23.16 31.99
N GLU A 770 -28.30 22.93 31.94
CA GLU A 770 -29.24 23.40 32.96
C GLU A 770 -28.81 22.90 34.36
N GLY A 771 -28.46 23.83 35.26
CA GLY A 771 -27.98 23.54 36.62
C GLY A 771 -26.46 23.56 36.81
N ALA A 772 -25.66 23.72 35.75
CA ALA A 772 -24.20 23.87 35.86
C ALA A 772 -23.82 25.32 36.21
N ALA A 773 -22.97 25.50 37.23
CA ALA A 773 -22.41 26.80 37.58
C ALA A 773 -21.23 27.14 36.66
N PRO A 774 -21.00 28.42 36.29
CA PRO A 774 -19.85 28.84 35.48
C PRO A 774 -18.47 28.41 36.04
N ALA A 775 -18.37 28.24 37.35
CA ALA A 775 -17.16 27.73 37.99
C ALA A 775 -16.84 26.25 37.68
N GLN A 776 -17.78 25.50 37.09
CA GLN A 776 -17.65 24.07 36.76
C GLN A 776 -17.29 23.81 35.30
N ALA A 777 -17.23 24.86 34.48
CA ALA A 777 -16.73 24.78 33.12
C ALA A 777 -15.21 24.55 33.16
N THR A 778 -14.66 23.64 32.37
CA THR A 778 -13.21 23.39 32.28
C THR A 778 -12.83 23.12 30.84
N LEU A 779 -11.56 23.33 30.52
CA LEU A 779 -11.03 23.03 29.19
C LEU A 779 -10.45 21.61 29.21
N LEU A 780 -10.86 20.78 28.25
CA LEU A 780 -10.36 19.41 28.08
C LEU A 780 -9.53 19.32 26.81
N ARG A 781 -8.43 18.58 26.89
CA ARG A 781 -7.47 18.31 25.80
C ARG A 781 -7.52 16.83 25.44
N ASN A 782 -7.53 16.51 24.16
CA ASN A 782 -7.34 15.14 23.69
C ASN A 782 -5.86 14.75 23.68
N GLN A 783 -5.48 13.70 24.40
CA GLN A 783 -4.18 13.06 24.33
C GLN A 783 -4.36 11.58 24.03
N GLY A 784 -4.05 11.15 22.80
CA GLY A 784 -4.05 9.73 22.43
C GLY A 784 -5.42 9.04 22.53
N GLY A 785 -6.52 9.79 22.41
CA GLY A 785 -7.90 9.28 22.52
C GLY A 785 -8.57 9.55 23.87
N ASP A 786 -7.82 9.98 24.89
CA ASP A 786 -8.34 10.34 26.21
C ASP A 786 -8.50 11.87 26.34
N TRP A 787 -9.66 12.30 26.87
CA TRP A 787 -9.92 13.71 27.17
C TRP A 787 -9.47 14.05 28.60
N LEU A 788 -8.39 14.81 28.71
CA LEU A 788 -7.75 15.18 29.98
C LEU A 788 -8.02 16.64 30.34
N GLU A 789 -8.23 16.91 31.63
CA GLU A 789 -8.41 18.27 32.14
C GLU A 789 -7.10 19.06 32.08
N VAL A 790 -7.19 20.33 31.70
CA VAL A 790 -6.05 21.23 31.53
C VAL A 790 -5.74 21.90 32.87
N PRO A 791 -4.64 21.55 33.58
CA PRO A 791 -4.46 21.91 34.99
C PRO A 791 -4.26 23.40 35.28
N ALA A 792 -3.97 24.21 34.26
CA ALA A 792 -3.66 25.64 34.38
C ALA A 792 -4.82 26.56 33.93
N ALA A 793 -6.02 26.01 33.69
CA ALA A 793 -7.14 26.80 33.20
C ALA A 793 -7.70 27.75 34.28
N THR A 794 -7.70 29.06 34.01
CA THR A 794 -8.42 30.04 34.85
C THR A 794 -9.78 30.37 34.27
N ASN A 795 -10.84 30.18 35.06
CA ASN A 795 -12.21 30.46 34.67
C ASN A 795 -12.68 31.81 35.18
N THR A 796 -13.10 32.67 34.27
CA THR A 796 -13.84 33.90 34.54
C THR A 796 -15.25 33.77 33.97
N GLN A 797 -16.18 34.59 34.44
CA GLN A 797 -17.62 34.49 34.13
C GLN A 797 -17.97 34.52 32.63
N THR A 798 -17.01 34.90 31.79
CA THR A 798 -17.13 35.01 30.33
C THR A 798 -15.98 34.36 29.57
N ALA A 799 -14.97 33.80 30.24
CA ALA A 799 -13.79 33.24 29.57
C ALA A 799 -13.04 32.17 30.37
N THR A 800 -12.63 31.08 29.72
CA THR A 800 -11.65 30.10 30.23
C THR A 800 -10.33 30.30 29.51
N ILE A 801 -9.22 30.41 30.25
CA ILE A 801 -7.90 30.73 29.69
C ILE A 801 -6.90 29.64 30.05
N ALA A 802 -6.17 29.10 29.06
CA ALA A 802 -5.07 28.16 29.26
C ALA A 802 -3.79 28.62 28.54
N SER A 803 -2.63 28.43 29.17
CA SER A 803 -1.31 28.66 28.57
C SER A 803 -0.77 27.36 27.98
N LEU A 804 -0.22 27.42 26.77
CA LEU A 804 0.27 26.29 26.00
C LEU A 804 1.77 26.40 25.75
N GLU A 805 2.43 25.24 25.76
CA GLU A 805 3.75 25.07 25.17
C GLU A 805 3.62 24.92 23.64
N PRO A 806 4.58 25.44 22.85
CA PRO A 806 4.53 25.44 21.38
C PRO A 806 4.48 24.06 20.71
N THR A 807 4.73 22.98 21.44
CA THR A 807 4.77 21.60 20.93
C THR A 807 3.45 20.84 21.12
N ASP A 808 2.44 21.45 21.73
CA ASP A 808 1.22 20.78 22.22
C ASP A 808 -0.02 20.96 21.30
N PHE A 809 0.10 20.60 20.02
CA PHE A 809 -1.03 20.67 19.07
C PHE A 809 -1.96 19.46 19.23
N SER A 810 -3.16 19.68 19.74
CA SER A 810 -4.17 18.64 20.03
C SER A 810 -5.58 19.22 19.85
N SER A 811 -6.62 18.37 19.88
CA SER A 811 -8.02 18.80 19.83
C SER A 811 -8.52 19.20 21.22
N TRP A 812 -9.34 20.25 21.30
CA TRP A 812 -9.83 20.84 22.56
C TRP A 812 -11.35 20.94 22.59
N ILE A 813 -11.95 20.75 23.77
CA ILE A 813 -13.39 20.97 24.02
C ILE A 813 -13.62 21.67 25.36
N LEU A 814 -14.77 22.32 25.51
CA LEU A 814 -15.28 22.75 26.80
C LEU A 814 -16.05 21.61 27.47
N GLY A 815 -15.55 21.16 28.62
CA GLY A 815 -16.23 20.19 29.48
C GLY A 815 -16.94 20.88 30.64
N VAL A 816 -18.00 20.26 31.16
CA VAL A 816 -18.56 20.59 32.48
C VAL A 816 -18.22 19.46 33.41
N GLN A 817 -17.54 19.77 34.51
CA GLN A 817 -17.24 18.80 35.55
C GLN A 817 -18.55 18.43 36.26
N GLN A 818 -19.28 17.44 35.76
CA GLN A 818 -20.17 16.68 36.62
C GLN A 818 -19.25 15.94 37.58
N GLY A 819 -19.22 16.39 38.83
CA GLY A 819 -18.47 15.73 39.89
C GLY A 819 -18.70 14.23 39.76
N SER A 820 -17.60 13.47 39.72
CA SER A 820 -17.69 12.01 39.79
C SER A 820 -18.69 11.66 40.88
N PRO A 821 -19.72 10.82 40.62
CA PRO A 821 -20.62 10.43 41.69
C PRO A 821 -19.75 9.87 42.80
N GLU A 822 -19.88 10.43 44.00
CA GLU A 822 -19.10 9.99 45.15
C GLU A 822 -19.07 8.46 45.16
N PRO A 823 -17.88 7.83 45.29
CA PRO A 823 -17.83 6.38 45.36
C PRO A 823 -18.77 5.94 46.50
N PRO A 824 -19.68 4.99 46.23
CA PRO A 824 -20.70 4.62 47.19
C PRO A 824 -20.05 4.20 48.49
N THR A 825 -20.54 4.74 49.61
CA THR A 825 -20.01 4.38 50.92
C THR A 825 -20.33 2.92 51.23
N LEU A 826 -19.29 2.09 51.35
CA LEU A 826 -19.40 0.75 51.91
C LEU A 826 -19.44 0.86 53.44
N GLN A 827 -20.59 0.55 54.04
CA GLN A 827 -20.73 0.49 55.50
C GLN A 827 -20.34 -0.90 56.00
N ILE A 828 -19.55 -0.93 57.07
CA ILE A 828 -19.06 -2.16 57.71
C ILE A 828 -19.45 -2.11 59.18
N GLU A 829 -20.37 -2.97 59.60
CA GLU A 829 -20.95 -2.96 60.94
C GLU A 829 -20.97 -4.36 61.57
N SER A 830 -21.06 -4.43 62.90
CA SER A 830 -21.24 -5.71 63.61
C SER A 830 -22.69 -6.19 63.47
N ALA A 831 -22.90 -7.37 62.88
CA ALA A 831 -24.24 -7.95 62.64
C ALA A 831 -24.72 -8.92 63.74
N GLY A 832 -23.87 -9.24 64.72
CA GLY A 832 -24.15 -10.22 65.77
C GLY A 832 -22.89 -10.75 66.42
N THR A 833 -22.99 -11.85 67.17
CA THR A 833 -21.82 -12.54 67.74
C THR A 833 -21.04 -13.21 66.60
N ASN A 834 -19.85 -12.71 66.29
CA ASN A 834 -18.97 -13.18 65.20
C ASN A 834 -19.52 -13.00 63.78
N GLN A 835 -20.23 -11.90 63.50
CA GLN A 835 -20.69 -11.58 62.15
C GLN A 835 -20.45 -10.10 61.80
N VAL A 836 -20.05 -9.85 60.56
CA VAL A 836 -19.90 -8.52 59.98
C VAL A 836 -20.95 -8.34 58.89
N ARG A 837 -21.65 -7.21 58.93
CA ARG A 837 -22.56 -6.73 57.88
C ARG A 837 -21.82 -5.75 57.00
N LEU A 838 -21.87 -5.97 55.70
CA LEU A 838 -21.37 -5.08 54.67
C LEU A 838 -22.57 -4.57 53.87
N SER A 839 -22.75 -3.26 53.75
CA SER A 839 -23.88 -2.70 53.02
C SER A 839 -23.55 -1.45 52.20
N TRP A 840 -24.21 -1.31 51.05
CA TRP A 840 -24.06 -0.16 50.14
C TRP A 840 -25.37 0.15 49.39
N PRO A 841 -25.58 1.38 48.89
CA PRO A 841 -26.84 1.76 48.25
C PRO A 841 -27.19 0.92 47.01
N THR A 842 -28.48 0.61 46.81
CA THR A 842 -28.97 -0.10 45.61
C THR A 842 -28.83 0.72 44.33
N THR A 843 -28.72 2.04 44.46
CA THR A 843 -28.43 2.98 43.36
C THR A 843 -27.02 2.86 42.82
N ALA A 844 -26.10 2.20 43.53
CA ALA A 844 -24.73 1.97 43.08
C ALA A 844 -24.63 0.75 42.15
N THR A 845 -25.06 0.90 40.90
CA THR A 845 -24.98 -0.14 39.87
C THR A 845 -23.56 -0.30 39.32
N GLY A 846 -23.16 -1.53 38.96
CA GLY A 846 -21.87 -1.83 38.33
C GLY A 846 -20.68 -2.01 39.29
N PHE A 847 -20.92 -2.02 40.61
CA PHE A 847 -19.89 -2.31 41.61
C PHE A 847 -19.97 -3.75 42.10
N GLN A 848 -18.80 -4.36 42.35
CA GLN A 848 -18.64 -5.67 42.95
C GLN A 848 -17.94 -5.55 44.31
N LEU A 849 -18.44 -6.29 45.30
CA LEU A 849 -17.80 -6.38 46.61
C LEU A 849 -16.56 -7.28 46.53
N GLU A 850 -15.41 -6.75 46.92
CA GLU A 850 -14.13 -7.45 46.92
C GLU A 850 -13.52 -7.47 48.33
N SER A 851 -12.65 -8.45 48.57
CA SER A 851 -11.90 -8.59 49.82
C SER A 851 -10.41 -8.83 49.59
N ALA A 852 -9.59 -8.40 50.56
CA ALA A 852 -8.15 -8.61 50.59
C ALA A 852 -7.64 -8.80 52.03
N GLN A 853 -6.48 -9.43 52.17
CA GLN A 853 -5.78 -9.59 53.47
C GLN A 853 -4.87 -8.40 53.83
N SER A 854 -4.66 -7.47 52.88
CA SER A 854 -3.86 -6.26 53.06
C SER A 854 -4.41 -5.12 52.21
N LEU A 855 -4.46 -3.91 52.76
CA LEU A 855 -4.79 -2.68 52.03
C LEU A 855 -3.73 -2.30 50.98
N ALA A 856 -2.49 -2.77 51.12
CA ALA A 856 -1.35 -2.40 50.27
C ALA A 856 -1.03 -3.43 49.16
N GLY A 857 -1.81 -4.51 49.04
CA GLY A 857 -1.62 -5.55 48.02
C GLY A 857 -2.39 -5.28 46.72
N SER A 858 -1.88 -5.78 45.59
CA SER A 858 -2.54 -5.72 44.27
C SER A 858 -3.61 -6.80 44.05
N GLU A 859 -3.71 -7.80 44.94
CA GLU A 859 -4.63 -8.93 44.79
C GLU A 859 -5.91 -8.73 45.62
N TRP A 860 -6.94 -8.18 44.98
CA TRP A 860 -8.32 -8.14 45.51
C TRP A 860 -9.13 -9.26 44.85
N SER A 861 -9.95 -9.96 45.63
CA SER A 861 -10.77 -11.05 45.11
C SER A 861 -12.25 -10.81 45.40
N PRO A 862 -13.15 -11.15 44.47
CA PRO A 862 -14.59 -11.11 44.70
C PRO A 862 -15.02 -11.81 45.99
N VAL A 863 -15.86 -11.15 46.78
CA VAL A 863 -16.54 -11.82 47.89
C VAL A 863 -17.58 -12.78 47.31
N PRO A 864 -17.49 -14.10 47.58
CA PRO A 864 -18.34 -15.10 46.93
C PRO A 864 -19.79 -15.09 47.41
N ASN A 865 -20.08 -14.43 48.54
CA ASN A 865 -21.43 -14.32 49.09
C ASN A 865 -22.24 -13.29 48.27
N PRO A 866 -23.35 -13.70 47.61
CA PRO A 866 -24.16 -12.78 46.85
C PRO A 866 -24.86 -11.77 47.78
N PRO A 867 -24.90 -10.47 47.42
CA PRO A 867 -25.64 -9.47 48.18
C PRO A 867 -27.15 -9.73 48.11
N THR A 868 -27.81 -9.54 49.24
CA THR A 868 -29.27 -9.53 49.35
C THR A 868 -29.77 -8.10 49.47
N GLN A 869 -30.82 -7.74 48.74
CA GLN A 869 -31.41 -6.41 48.84
C GLN A 869 -32.23 -6.29 50.13
N GLN A 870 -31.92 -5.31 50.97
CA GLN A 870 -32.65 -4.92 52.16
C GLN A 870 -33.03 -3.44 52.07
N GLY A 871 -34.25 -3.16 51.61
CA GLY A 871 -34.69 -1.79 51.32
C GLY A 871 -33.87 -1.15 50.20
N ASP A 872 -33.28 0.02 50.49
CA ASP A 872 -32.46 0.81 49.56
C ASP A 872 -30.96 0.45 49.63
N ALA A 873 -30.60 -0.66 50.28
CA ALA A 873 -29.23 -1.14 50.37
C ALA A 873 -29.07 -2.60 49.92
N TRP A 874 -27.96 -2.89 49.24
CA TRP A 874 -27.40 -4.22 49.11
C TRP A 874 -26.70 -4.60 50.42
N GLU A 875 -26.90 -5.83 50.91
CA GLU A 875 -26.35 -6.33 52.17
C GLU A 875 -25.69 -7.71 52.00
N VAL A 876 -24.48 -7.88 52.55
CA VAL A 876 -23.79 -9.16 52.72
C VAL A 876 -23.45 -9.35 54.20
N ILE A 877 -23.79 -10.51 54.77
CA ILE A 877 -23.37 -10.90 56.13
C ILE A 877 -22.29 -11.97 56.02
N LEU A 878 -21.12 -11.70 56.62
CA LEU A 878 -19.97 -12.60 56.64
C LEU A 878 -19.63 -13.02 58.07
N PRO A 879 -19.10 -14.24 58.28
CA PRO A 879 -18.54 -14.62 59.58
C PRO A 879 -17.29 -13.79 59.90
N ALA A 880 -17.16 -13.33 61.13
CA ALA A 880 -15.92 -12.78 61.66
C ALA A 880 -15.04 -13.93 62.16
N ASP A 881 -14.02 -14.28 61.41
CA ASP A 881 -13.12 -15.43 61.67
C ASP A 881 -11.94 -15.09 62.59
N GLY A 882 -11.80 -13.82 62.98
CA GLY A 882 -10.72 -13.31 63.84
C GLY A 882 -9.49 -12.83 63.08
N ASN A 883 -9.48 -12.86 61.74
CA ASN A 883 -8.42 -12.31 60.90
C ASN A 883 -8.74 -10.89 60.42
N SER A 884 -7.70 -10.09 60.15
CA SER A 884 -7.86 -8.78 59.51
C SER A 884 -8.19 -8.96 58.03
N THR A 885 -9.45 -8.76 57.67
CA THR A 885 -9.91 -8.74 56.26
C THR A 885 -10.38 -7.34 55.89
N PHE A 886 -9.97 -6.87 54.73
CA PHE A 886 -10.34 -5.56 54.18
C PHE A 886 -11.35 -5.74 53.05
N PHE A 887 -12.29 -4.80 52.91
CA PHE A 887 -13.35 -4.84 51.92
C PHE A 887 -13.42 -3.54 51.13
N ARG A 888 -13.75 -3.64 49.83
CA ARG A 888 -14.01 -2.48 48.97
C ARG A 888 -15.10 -2.79 47.94
N LEU A 889 -15.64 -1.74 47.32
CA LEU A 889 -16.46 -1.85 46.12
C LEU A 889 -15.57 -1.53 44.91
N GLY A 890 -15.25 -2.54 44.10
CA GLY A 890 -14.53 -2.40 42.84
C GLY A 890 -15.49 -2.25 41.66
N ARG A 891 -15.14 -1.47 40.64
CA ARG A 891 -15.80 -1.53 39.32
C ARG A 891 -14.92 -2.38 38.39
N PRO A 892 -15.46 -3.45 37.77
CA PRO A 892 -14.75 -4.22 36.76
C PRO A 892 -14.36 -3.38 35.56
#